data_AF-A0AAE5VUL6-F1
#
_entry.id   AF-A0AAE5VUL6-F1
#
_cell.length_a   1.000
_cell.length_b   1.000
_cell.length_c   1.000
_cell.angle_alpha   90.00
_cell.angle_beta   90.00
_cell.angle_gamma   90.00
#
_symmetry.space_group_name_H-M   'P 1'
#
loop_
_entity.id
_entity.type
_entity.pdbx_description
1 polymer ?
#
loop_
_entity_poly.entity_id
_entity_poly.type
_entity_poly.pdbx_seq_one_letter_code
_entity_poly.pdbx_strand_id
1 'polypeptide(L)'
;MNAPFVLRPLSWTLKTVIFFSPLLTGSHALAQILVDTPQTIDATGPLDSYRVVSTGNLTANGATTLQISTITGAKLTLTGSQVSAGTSSSAVSLTGAEALIVGSVLTGGADGLGMGNESSQLVGSTATVIGSTITATNRGINAGSLSNLTLEGTSVTATGTNGRGMEMWDSTVKASGSTITGQQYGVRLRADPAVPSSNLLVLEGTRVEGITGSALIVGTPTGAPATADIQVNNGSTLTGGNGKILELINGSTAHMTVDNSHLLGDVSAGEGSTASLSLQNNATLTGRLENVSSLSLSSQGQWVMVENGQVNELSMNGGSVRFGDAAAFYTLSLASLSGSGTFMMDVDFGGQATDFLDITGSATGSHTVLIGSTGVDPLSDTSLHVVHAAAGDASFSLAGGAVDLGAWSYDLIKQGDNDWYLDTATRTISPAAQTVMALFNTAPTVWYGELTTLRSRMGELRMDQARSGGWIRTYGNKFNVADASGFGYQQVQSGVALGADGKMPVGSGQWLAGVMIGQSTSDLSLDHGASGKVDSYSLGAYSTWLDTESGYYIDGVIKLNQFKNKARVNLSDGSRTRGNYDNLGVGASLELGRHIKLDNGYFLEPYTQLAGLIVQGKDYGLDNGMRAEGDRSRSLLGKVGTTAGRSFDLGKGRTLQPYVRVALAHEFVNRNEVKVNDNVFNNDLSGSRGELGAGVSVSLSGNLQLHADFDYSNGDAIEQPWGASAGLRYSW
;
A
#
# COMPACT_ATOMS: atom_id res chain seq x y z
N MET A 1 42.70 -121.83 -49.06
CA MET A 1 41.95 -122.71 -48.14
C MET A 1 40.56 -122.14 -47.92
N ASN A 2 39.57 -123.02 -47.86
CA ASN A 2 38.13 -122.80 -47.96
C ASN A 2 37.50 -121.95 -46.82
N ALA A 3 36.86 -120.83 -47.19
CA ALA A 3 35.44 -120.40 -47.01
C ALA A 3 34.69 -120.58 -45.65
N PRO A 4 33.47 -119.98 -45.44
CA PRO A 4 33.07 -118.55 -45.43
C PRO A 4 31.95 -118.24 -44.36
N PHE A 5 31.34 -117.02 -44.39
CA PHE A 5 29.97 -116.57 -43.96
C PHE A 5 29.96 -115.25 -43.15
N VAL A 6 29.74 -114.05 -43.72
CA VAL A 6 28.56 -113.32 -44.31
C VAL A 6 27.54 -112.78 -43.28
N LEU A 7 27.38 -111.44 -43.22
CA LEU A 7 26.13 -110.65 -43.50
C LEU A 7 26.08 -109.31 -42.73
N ARG A 8 25.89 -108.20 -43.46
CA ARG A 8 25.22 -106.97 -42.99
C ARG A 8 23.71 -107.15 -43.22
N PRO A 9 22.78 -106.47 -42.49
CA PRO A 9 22.21 -105.22 -43.05
C PRO A 9 21.63 -104.19 -42.05
N LEU A 10 21.24 -103.05 -42.60
CA LEU A 10 20.37 -101.97 -42.08
C LEU A 10 18.99 -102.47 -41.56
N SER A 11 18.48 -101.84 -40.49
CA SER A 11 17.09 -101.32 -40.33
C SER A 11 16.94 -100.62 -38.94
N TRP A 12 16.63 -99.32 -38.87
CA TRP A 12 15.28 -98.72 -38.71
C TRP A 12 14.43 -99.30 -37.55
N THR A 13 14.46 -98.67 -36.36
CA THR A 13 13.33 -97.98 -35.70
C THR A 13 13.61 -97.61 -34.23
N LEU A 14 13.54 -96.30 -33.94
CA LEU A 14 12.99 -95.62 -32.77
C LEU A 14 13.23 -96.09 -31.31
N LYS A 15 13.58 -95.10 -30.47
CA LYS A 15 13.69 -95.05 -28.99
C LYS A 15 15.06 -95.51 -28.48
N THR A 16 15.92 -94.68 -27.90
CA THR A 16 15.69 -93.67 -26.86
C THR A 16 16.91 -92.72 -26.80
N VAL A 17 16.65 -91.40 -26.79
CA VAL A 17 17.30 -90.32 -26.00
C VAL A 17 18.81 -90.52 -25.73
N ILE A 18 19.74 -89.74 -26.29
CA ILE A 18 20.13 -88.38 -25.84
C ILE A 18 20.63 -87.59 -27.07
N PHE A 19 19.99 -86.46 -27.34
CA PHE A 19 20.31 -85.50 -28.40
C PHE A 19 20.89 -84.23 -27.76
N PHE A 20 21.93 -83.69 -28.39
CA PHE A 20 22.22 -82.25 -28.55
C PHE A 20 22.49 -81.38 -27.31
N SER A 21 23.65 -80.71 -27.35
CA SER A 21 23.82 -79.38 -26.75
C SER A 21 24.65 -78.50 -27.68
N PRO A 22 24.00 -77.57 -28.40
CA PRO A 22 24.58 -76.26 -28.61
C PRO A 22 23.61 -75.16 -28.11
N LEU A 23 24.18 -74.01 -27.73
CA LEU A 23 23.52 -72.76 -27.31
C LEU A 23 22.80 -72.75 -25.95
N LEU A 24 23.51 -72.22 -24.94
CA LEU A 24 22.91 -71.49 -23.83
C LEU A 24 23.55 -70.09 -23.77
N THR A 25 23.10 -69.18 -24.63
CA THR A 25 23.00 -67.77 -24.24
C THR A 25 21.79 -67.68 -23.32
N GLY A 26 21.99 -67.96 -22.04
CA GLY A 26 20.98 -67.71 -21.03
C GLY A 26 20.75 -66.21 -20.94
N SER A 27 19.55 -65.77 -21.30
CA SER A 27 18.98 -64.53 -20.79
C SER A 27 19.16 -64.52 -19.27
N HIS A 28 19.84 -63.51 -18.72
CA HIS A 28 19.86 -63.26 -17.29
C HIS A 28 18.41 -63.08 -16.84
N ALA A 29 17.80 -64.13 -16.30
CA ALA A 29 16.60 -64.00 -15.50
C ALA A 29 17.02 -63.23 -14.26
N LEU A 30 16.61 -61.96 -14.16
CA LEU A 30 16.71 -61.22 -12.91
C LEU A 30 15.86 -61.99 -11.89
N ALA A 31 16.51 -62.61 -10.91
CA ALA A 31 15.80 -63.19 -9.77
C ALA A 31 15.05 -62.05 -9.07
N GLN A 32 13.75 -62.23 -8.84
CA GLN A 32 12.93 -61.34 -8.02
C GLN A 32 12.31 -62.21 -6.92
N ILE A 33 12.29 -61.70 -5.68
CA ILE A 33 11.59 -62.34 -4.57
C ILE A 33 10.10 -62.08 -4.74
N LEU A 34 9.33 -63.17 -4.89
CA LEU A 34 7.87 -63.11 -4.98
C LEU A 34 7.26 -62.97 -3.57
N VAL A 35 6.37 -62.00 -3.41
CA VAL A 35 5.59 -61.77 -2.18
C VAL A 35 4.12 -62.05 -2.48
N ASP A 36 3.67 -63.25 -2.14
CA ASP A 36 2.30 -63.75 -2.35
C ASP A 36 1.48 -63.84 -1.05
N THR A 37 2.15 -63.68 0.08
CA THR A 37 1.59 -63.61 1.43
C THR A 37 2.16 -62.39 2.17
N PRO A 38 1.55 -61.94 3.28
CA PRO A 38 2.11 -60.85 4.07
C PRO A 38 3.54 -61.16 4.53
N GLN A 39 4.48 -60.29 4.14
CA GLN A 39 5.90 -60.43 4.43
C GLN A 39 6.44 -59.12 5.01
N THR A 40 7.28 -59.24 6.05
CA THR A 40 8.03 -58.09 6.60
C THR A 40 9.53 -58.30 6.36
N ILE A 41 10.21 -57.25 5.91
CA ILE A 41 11.67 -57.21 5.72
C ILE A 41 12.25 -56.01 6.49
N ASP A 42 13.49 -56.14 6.94
CA ASP A 42 14.23 -55.09 7.65
C ASP A 42 15.65 -54.90 7.08
N ALA A 43 16.53 -54.21 7.82
CA ALA A 43 17.92 -53.97 7.41
C ALA A 43 18.76 -55.25 7.17
N THR A 44 18.31 -56.41 7.68
CA THR A 44 18.94 -57.73 7.45
C THR A 44 18.34 -58.46 6.25
N GLY A 45 17.27 -57.92 5.66
CA GLY A 45 16.64 -58.46 4.47
C GLY A 45 17.59 -58.52 3.28
N PRO A 46 17.40 -59.48 2.36
CA PRO A 46 18.26 -59.61 1.19
C PRO A 46 18.16 -58.37 0.29
N LEU A 47 19.31 -57.90 -0.19
CA LEU A 47 19.37 -56.88 -1.23
C LEU A 47 18.95 -57.50 -2.57
N ASP A 48 17.66 -57.49 -2.84
CA ASP A 48 17.07 -58.06 -4.05
C ASP A 48 15.91 -57.20 -4.57
N SER A 49 15.41 -57.52 -5.76
CA SER A 49 14.18 -56.99 -6.27
C SER A 49 12.98 -57.79 -5.76
N TYR A 50 11.87 -57.13 -5.48
CA TYR A 50 10.66 -57.73 -4.95
C TYR A 50 9.49 -57.55 -5.92
N ARG A 51 8.67 -58.59 -6.05
CA ARG A 51 7.41 -58.55 -6.79
C ARG A 51 6.26 -58.93 -5.88
N VAL A 52 5.40 -57.97 -5.57
CA VAL A 52 4.22 -58.16 -4.72
C VAL A 52 3.02 -58.48 -5.61
N VAL A 53 2.45 -59.68 -5.46
CA VAL A 53 1.29 -60.11 -6.25
C VAL A 53 -0.03 -59.69 -5.58
N SER A 54 -1.17 -59.97 -6.21
CA SER A 54 -2.49 -59.43 -5.83
C SER A 54 -2.94 -59.68 -4.38
N THR A 55 -2.48 -60.76 -3.75
CA THR A 55 -2.74 -61.08 -2.32
C THR A 55 -1.58 -60.71 -1.40
N GLY A 56 -0.47 -60.26 -1.98
CA GLY A 56 0.76 -59.93 -1.27
C GLY A 56 0.67 -58.62 -0.52
N ASN A 57 1.33 -58.58 0.64
CA ASN A 57 1.55 -57.36 1.41
C ASN A 57 3.02 -57.31 1.84
N LEU A 58 3.79 -56.39 1.28
CA LEU A 58 5.19 -56.20 1.67
C LEU A 58 5.32 -55.03 2.63
N THR A 59 5.81 -55.29 3.83
CA THR A 59 6.23 -54.27 4.80
C THR A 59 7.75 -54.24 4.89
N ALA A 60 8.37 -53.12 4.54
CA ALA A 60 9.81 -52.92 4.66
C ALA A 60 10.10 -51.85 5.73
N ASN A 61 10.89 -52.20 6.74
CA ASN A 61 11.21 -51.34 7.88
C ASN A 61 12.73 -51.17 8.00
N GLY A 62 13.28 -50.05 7.52
CA GLY A 62 14.73 -49.84 7.48
C GLY A 62 15.45 -50.76 6.49
N ALA A 63 14.74 -51.37 5.54
CA ALA A 63 15.33 -52.30 4.58
C ALA A 63 16.05 -51.57 3.44
N THR A 64 17.00 -52.26 2.80
CA THR A 64 17.60 -51.81 1.53
C THR A 64 17.28 -52.83 0.44
N THR A 65 16.62 -52.39 -0.62
CA THR A 65 16.18 -53.25 -1.74
C THR A 65 16.58 -52.67 -3.09
N LEU A 66 16.43 -53.47 -4.15
CA LEU A 66 16.63 -53.03 -5.53
C LEU A 66 15.33 -52.45 -6.10
N GLN A 67 14.64 -53.16 -6.99
CA GLN A 67 13.34 -52.74 -7.54
C GLN A 67 12.19 -53.38 -6.76
N ILE A 68 11.15 -52.62 -6.46
CA ILE A 68 9.88 -53.17 -5.97
C ILE A 68 8.80 -52.95 -7.03
N SER A 69 8.15 -54.03 -7.45
CA SER A 69 7.02 -53.98 -8.38
C SER A 69 5.78 -54.59 -7.73
N THR A 70 4.62 -53.97 -7.94
CA THR A 70 3.35 -54.46 -7.44
C THR A 70 2.34 -54.59 -8.58
N ILE A 71 1.37 -55.48 -8.41
CA ILE A 71 0.23 -55.64 -9.34
C ILE A 71 -1.08 -55.41 -8.60
N THR A 72 -2.18 -55.44 -9.34
CA THR A 72 -3.51 -55.06 -8.84
C THR A 72 -3.90 -55.82 -7.58
N GLY A 73 -4.29 -55.07 -6.55
CA GLY A 73 -4.67 -55.59 -5.22
C GLY A 73 -3.52 -55.72 -4.21
N ALA A 74 -2.27 -55.63 -4.65
CA ALA A 74 -1.11 -55.68 -3.77
C ALA A 74 -1.01 -54.46 -2.84
N LYS A 75 -0.39 -54.66 -1.67
CA LYS A 75 -0.07 -53.58 -0.72
C LYS A 75 1.42 -53.46 -0.46
N LEU A 76 1.92 -52.24 -0.41
CA LEU A 76 3.31 -51.92 -0.10
C LEU A 76 3.40 -50.92 1.05
N THR A 77 4.16 -51.23 2.08
CA THR A 77 4.51 -50.28 3.15
C THR A 77 6.02 -50.16 3.24
N LEU A 78 6.56 -48.95 3.08
CA LEU A 78 7.97 -48.63 3.27
C LEU A 78 8.11 -47.63 4.42
N THR A 79 8.87 -47.99 5.46
CA THR A 79 9.21 -47.09 6.56
C THR A 79 10.71 -47.02 6.71
N GLY A 80 11.30 -45.82 6.57
CA GLY A 80 12.75 -45.62 6.72
C GLY A 80 13.60 -46.44 5.76
N SER A 81 13.04 -46.91 4.63
CA SER A 81 13.69 -47.88 3.74
C SER A 81 14.34 -47.23 2.53
N GLN A 82 15.30 -47.92 1.92
CA GLN A 82 16.00 -47.48 0.72
C GLN A 82 15.70 -48.44 -0.44
N VAL A 83 15.26 -47.90 -1.57
CA VAL A 83 14.95 -48.67 -2.78
C VAL A 83 15.77 -48.08 -3.93
N SER A 84 16.74 -48.84 -4.43
CA SER A 84 17.67 -48.36 -5.47
C SER A 84 17.64 -49.27 -6.70
N ALA A 85 16.96 -48.81 -7.75
CA ALA A 85 16.86 -49.55 -9.01
C ALA A 85 17.99 -49.18 -9.99
N GLY A 86 18.21 -50.05 -10.98
CA GLY A 86 19.17 -49.82 -12.06
C GLY A 86 18.77 -48.67 -13.01
N THR A 87 19.65 -48.38 -13.97
CA THR A 87 19.60 -47.19 -14.84
C THR A 87 18.37 -47.05 -15.74
N SER A 88 17.59 -48.10 -15.95
CA SER A 88 16.38 -48.09 -16.79
C SER A 88 15.13 -48.58 -16.07
N SER A 89 15.18 -48.76 -14.74
CA SER A 89 14.09 -49.31 -13.95
C SER A 89 13.52 -48.27 -13.00
N SER A 90 12.25 -48.43 -12.66
CA SER A 90 11.63 -47.65 -11.57
C SER A 90 12.04 -48.24 -10.22
N ALA A 91 12.30 -47.40 -9.22
CA ALA A 91 12.58 -47.90 -7.86
C ALA A 91 11.35 -48.62 -7.28
N VAL A 92 10.21 -47.93 -7.28
CA VAL A 92 8.92 -48.53 -6.98
C VAL A 92 8.01 -48.41 -8.19
N SER A 93 7.36 -49.50 -8.59
CA SER A 93 6.35 -49.53 -9.66
C SER A 93 5.05 -50.10 -9.13
N LEU A 94 3.99 -49.31 -9.13
CA LEU A 94 2.65 -49.69 -8.72
C LEU A 94 1.75 -49.89 -9.94
N THR A 95 0.89 -50.90 -9.92
CA THR A 95 -0.14 -51.11 -10.94
C THR A 95 -1.42 -51.55 -10.25
N GLY A 96 -2.44 -50.69 -10.19
CA GLY A 96 -3.69 -50.95 -9.48
C GLY A 96 -3.50 -51.32 -7.99
N ALA A 97 -2.47 -50.79 -7.35
CA ALA A 97 -2.01 -51.19 -6.02
C ALA A 97 -1.98 -50.02 -5.03
N GLU A 98 -1.87 -50.33 -3.74
CA GLU A 98 -1.81 -49.34 -2.66
C GLU A 98 -0.40 -49.27 -2.05
N ALA A 99 0.10 -48.06 -1.81
CA ALA A 99 1.38 -47.85 -1.13
C ALA A 99 1.34 -46.80 -0.02
N LEU A 100 2.02 -47.07 1.08
CA LEU A 100 2.38 -46.11 2.12
C LEU A 100 3.91 -46.03 2.23
N ILE A 101 4.48 -44.85 2.02
CA ILE A 101 5.93 -44.65 1.97
C ILE A 101 6.30 -43.52 2.93
N VAL A 102 7.01 -43.83 4.01
CA VAL A 102 7.30 -42.90 5.11
C VAL A 102 8.81 -42.85 5.35
N GLY A 103 9.38 -41.64 5.36
CA GLY A 103 10.80 -41.42 5.68
C GLY A 103 11.77 -42.22 4.80
N SER A 104 11.38 -42.58 3.58
CA SER A 104 12.12 -43.52 2.73
C SER A 104 12.84 -42.82 1.59
N VAL A 105 13.84 -43.50 1.00
CA VAL A 105 14.61 -42.99 -0.13
C VAL A 105 14.40 -43.90 -1.34
N LEU A 106 13.87 -43.34 -2.42
CA LEU A 106 13.65 -44.04 -3.69
C LEU A 106 14.60 -43.47 -4.75
N THR A 107 15.44 -44.31 -5.35
CA THR A 107 16.37 -43.93 -6.41
C THR A 107 16.15 -44.79 -7.64
N GLY A 108 15.59 -44.21 -8.70
CA GLY A 108 15.28 -44.91 -9.95
C GLY A 108 16.08 -44.41 -11.16
N GLY A 109 16.30 -45.29 -12.13
CA GLY A 109 16.82 -44.88 -13.43
C GLY A 109 15.73 -44.25 -14.31
N ALA A 110 14.61 -44.97 -14.45
CA ALA A 110 13.43 -44.47 -15.16
C ALA A 110 12.58 -43.57 -14.25
N ASP A 111 11.97 -44.15 -13.21
CA ASP A 111 11.12 -43.43 -12.28
C ASP A 111 11.53 -43.66 -10.83
N GLY A 112 11.48 -42.65 -9.97
CA GLY A 112 11.64 -42.88 -8.54
C GLY A 112 10.41 -43.62 -7.98
N LEU A 113 9.22 -43.13 -8.34
CA LEU A 113 7.94 -43.80 -8.13
C LEU A 113 7.13 -43.82 -9.43
N GLY A 114 6.89 -45.00 -9.97
CA GLY A 114 5.95 -45.22 -11.06
C GLY A 114 4.61 -45.69 -10.52
N MET A 115 3.53 -45.03 -10.91
CA MET A 115 2.15 -45.41 -10.61
C MET A 115 1.42 -45.63 -11.92
N GLY A 116 0.79 -46.78 -12.08
CA GLY A 116 -0.01 -47.11 -13.25
C GLY A 116 -1.37 -47.67 -12.86
N ASN A 117 -2.20 -47.90 -13.86
CA ASN A 117 -3.50 -48.53 -13.72
C ASN A 117 -3.51 -49.96 -14.28
N GLU A 118 -4.42 -50.76 -13.75
CA GLU A 118 -4.89 -51.97 -14.42
C GLU A 118 -5.90 -51.52 -15.50
N SER A 119 -5.53 -51.70 -16.76
CA SER A 119 -6.26 -51.12 -17.90
C SER A 119 -7.59 -51.84 -18.20
N SER A 120 -7.82 -53.05 -17.70
CA SER A 120 -9.04 -53.83 -17.99
C SER A 120 -10.18 -53.57 -16.99
N GLN A 121 -9.83 -53.19 -15.77
CA GLN A 121 -10.67 -52.93 -14.63
C GLN A 121 -10.72 -51.43 -14.29
N LEU A 122 -9.87 -50.61 -14.92
CA LEU A 122 -9.74 -49.17 -14.67
C LEU A 122 -9.40 -48.86 -13.21
N VAL A 123 -8.52 -49.68 -12.62
CA VAL A 123 -8.07 -49.50 -11.23
C VAL A 123 -6.72 -48.80 -11.23
N GLY A 124 -6.71 -47.52 -10.88
CA GLY A 124 -5.48 -46.74 -10.67
C GLY A 124 -4.76 -47.11 -9.38
N SER A 125 -3.47 -46.81 -9.31
CA SER A 125 -2.71 -46.99 -8.06
C SER A 125 -2.98 -45.86 -7.07
N THR A 126 -2.89 -46.15 -5.78
CA THR A 126 -2.94 -45.14 -4.72
C THR A 126 -1.65 -45.14 -3.92
N ALA A 127 -1.13 -43.96 -3.61
CA ALA A 127 0.07 -43.84 -2.79
C ALA A 127 0.02 -42.63 -1.87
N THR A 128 0.44 -42.82 -0.63
CA THR A 128 0.72 -41.74 0.32
C THR A 128 2.21 -41.76 0.65
N VAL A 129 2.90 -40.65 0.39
CA VAL A 129 4.34 -40.48 0.59
C VAL A 129 4.60 -39.35 1.57
N ILE A 130 5.25 -39.64 2.69
CA ILE A 130 5.45 -38.71 3.81
C ILE A 130 6.94 -38.62 4.12
N GLY A 131 7.47 -37.40 4.19
CA GLY A 131 8.84 -37.11 4.65
C GLY A 131 9.93 -37.86 3.88
N SER A 132 9.69 -38.19 2.61
CA SER A 132 10.55 -39.07 1.82
C SER A 132 11.37 -38.31 0.78
N THR A 133 12.39 -38.97 0.23
CA THR A 133 13.20 -38.44 -0.88
C THR A 133 13.07 -39.35 -2.09
N ILE A 134 12.66 -38.81 -3.22
CA ILE A 134 12.47 -39.53 -4.48
C ILE A 134 13.36 -38.90 -5.54
N THR A 135 14.33 -39.66 -6.04
CA THR A 135 15.25 -39.21 -7.09
C THR A 135 15.20 -40.15 -8.28
N ALA A 136 15.20 -39.61 -9.48
CA ALA A 136 15.39 -40.42 -10.67
C ALA A 136 16.02 -39.66 -11.84
N THR A 137 16.50 -40.39 -12.85
CA THR A 137 17.09 -39.73 -14.03
C THR A 137 16.00 -39.17 -14.95
N ASN A 138 14.95 -39.95 -15.24
CA ASN A 138 13.95 -39.55 -16.24
C ASN A 138 12.71 -38.88 -15.62
N ARG A 139 12.09 -39.45 -14.58
CA ARG A 139 10.99 -38.82 -13.85
C ARG A 139 11.11 -39.07 -12.36
N GLY A 140 11.01 -38.04 -11.53
CA GLY A 140 10.94 -38.26 -10.08
C GLY A 140 9.74 -39.15 -9.76
N ILE A 141 8.56 -38.75 -10.24
CA ILE A 141 7.32 -39.52 -10.15
C ILE A 141 6.63 -39.59 -11.52
N ASN A 142 6.11 -40.76 -11.88
CA ASN A 142 5.15 -40.95 -12.96
C ASN A 142 3.80 -41.33 -12.36
N ALA A 143 2.89 -40.36 -12.22
CA ALA A 143 1.51 -40.57 -11.80
C ALA A 143 0.66 -40.92 -13.05
N GLY A 144 0.57 -42.21 -13.37
CA GLY A 144 -0.21 -42.70 -14.50
C GLY A 144 -1.71 -42.58 -14.30
N SER A 145 -2.46 -42.84 -15.36
CA SER A 145 -3.92 -42.69 -15.47
C SER A 145 -4.67 -43.24 -14.25
N LEU A 146 -5.68 -42.50 -13.78
CA LEU A 146 -6.55 -42.86 -12.64
C LEU A 146 -5.83 -42.97 -11.28
N SER A 147 -4.53 -42.67 -11.21
CA SER A 147 -3.78 -42.77 -9.95
C SER A 147 -4.15 -41.63 -8.99
N ASN A 148 -4.07 -41.93 -7.69
CA ASN A 148 -4.22 -40.95 -6.62
C ASN A 148 -2.96 -40.91 -5.75
N LEU A 149 -2.28 -39.77 -5.75
CA LEU A 149 -1.03 -39.58 -5.02
C LEU A 149 -1.17 -38.44 -3.99
N THR A 150 -0.76 -38.72 -2.76
CA THR A 150 -0.57 -37.72 -1.71
C THR A 150 0.91 -37.63 -1.36
N LEU A 151 1.48 -36.42 -1.39
CA LEU A 151 2.83 -36.10 -0.96
C LEU A 151 2.76 -35.15 0.25
N GLU A 152 3.47 -35.47 1.32
CA GLU A 152 3.60 -34.61 2.51
C GLU A 152 5.07 -34.48 2.88
N GLY A 153 5.60 -33.25 2.93
CA GLY A 153 7.00 -33.01 3.29
C GLY A 153 8.02 -33.77 2.44
N THR A 154 7.68 -34.10 1.19
CA THR A 154 8.46 -35.01 0.33
C THR A 154 9.27 -34.22 -0.70
N SER A 155 10.52 -34.64 -0.92
CA SER A 155 11.39 -34.09 -1.95
C SER A 155 11.42 -35.00 -3.18
N VAL A 156 11.10 -34.46 -4.35
CA VAL A 156 11.07 -35.16 -5.63
C VAL A 156 12.02 -34.48 -6.59
N THR A 157 12.97 -35.22 -7.16
CA THR A 157 13.98 -34.68 -8.08
C THR A 157 14.15 -35.58 -9.30
N ALA A 158 14.08 -34.98 -10.50
CA ALA A 158 14.56 -35.61 -11.73
C ALA A 158 15.86 -34.95 -12.21
N THR A 159 16.91 -35.75 -12.44
CA THR A 159 18.29 -35.27 -12.65
C THR A 159 18.78 -35.33 -14.11
N GLY A 160 18.14 -36.12 -14.97
CA GLY A 160 18.49 -36.18 -16.39
C GLY A 160 18.08 -34.90 -17.11
N THR A 161 18.73 -34.55 -18.21
CA THR A 161 18.52 -33.28 -18.94
C THR A 161 17.06 -33.02 -19.36
N ASN A 162 16.34 -34.08 -19.77
CA ASN A 162 14.91 -34.05 -20.09
C ASN A 162 14.03 -34.52 -18.92
N GLY A 163 14.59 -34.47 -17.71
CA GLY A 163 13.98 -34.97 -16.48
C GLY A 163 12.79 -34.12 -16.10
N ARG A 164 11.69 -34.77 -15.71
CA ARG A 164 10.52 -34.10 -15.12
C ARG A 164 10.41 -34.45 -13.66
N GLY A 165 10.26 -33.47 -12.78
CA GLY A 165 10.03 -33.76 -11.36
C GLY A 165 8.85 -34.71 -11.19
N MET A 166 7.76 -34.42 -11.92
CA MET A 166 6.60 -35.28 -12.02
C MET A 166 6.02 -35.31 -13.44
N GLU A 167 5.54 -36.47 -13.87
CA GLU A 167 4.67 -36.61 -15.04
C GLU A 167 3.31 -37.16 -14.60
N MET A 168 2.24 -36.46 -14.93
CA MET A 168 0.86 -36.83 -14.64
C MET A 168 0.13 -37.22 -15.92
N TRP A 169 -0.68 -38.27 -15.84
CA TRP A 169 -1.63 -38.70 -16.86
C TRP A 169 -2.98 -38.82 -16.20
N ASP A 170 -3.94 -37.98 -16.56
CA ASP A 170 -5.32 -37.92 -16.02
C ASP A 170 -5.46 -38.54 -14.61
N SER A 171 -4.71 -37.94 -13.68
CA SER A 171 -4.49 -38.42 -12.32
C SER A 171 -4.69 -37.30 -11.31
N THR A 172 -4.90 -37.68 -10.05
CA THR A 172 -5.01 -36.74 -8.94
C THR A 172 -3.75 -36.76 -8.10
N VAL A 173 -3.12 -35.60 -7.94
CA VAL A 173 -1.95 -35.41 -7.09
C VAL A 173 -2.24 -34.29 -6.09
N LYS A 174 -1.99 -34.56 -4.81
CA LYS A 174 -2.03 -33.57 -3.73
C LYS A 174 -0.66 -33.51 -3.07
N ALA A 175 -0.02 -32.35 -3.07
CA ALA A 175 1.28 -32.16 -2.46
C ALA A 175 1.21 -31.06 -1.40
N SER A 176 1.66 -31.37 -0.19
CA SER A 176 1.69 -30.46 0.96
C SER A 176 3.11 -30.34 1.50
N GLY A 177 3.59 -29.11 1.69
CA GLY A 177 4.93 -28.81 2.22
C GLY A 177 6.07 -29.51 1.45
N SER A 178 5.85 -29.82 0.18
CA SER A 178 6.74 -30.68 -0.61
C SER A 178 7.59 -29.86 -1.59
N THR A 179 8.58 -30.51 -2.21
CA THR A 179 9.38 -29.90 -3.29
C THR A 179 9.42 -30.83 -4.48
N ILE A 180 9.10 -30.33 -5.67
CA ILE A 180 9.11 -31.08 -6.93
C ILE A 180 10.02 -30.34 -7.91
N THR A 181 11.16 -30.95 -8.26
CA THR A 181 12.17 -30.36 -9.14
C THR A 181 12.43 -31.26 -10.34
N GLY A 182 12.35 -30.72 -11.54
CA GLY A 182 12.84 -31.39 -12.75
C GLY A 182 13.83 -30.53 -13.50
N GLN A 183 14.85 -31.15 -14.10
CA GLN A 183 15.80 -30.43 -14.94
C GLN A 183 15.11 -29.71 -16.10
N GLN A 184 14.12 -30.32 -16.75
CA GLN A 184 13.36 -29.68 -17.81
C GLN A 184 12.09 -29.03 -17.27
N TYR A 185 11.18 -29.84 -16.72
CA TYR A 185 9.90 -29.35 -16.22
C TYR A 185 9.69 -29.78 -14.78
N GLY A 186 9.10 -28.92 -13.96
CA GLY A 186 8.68 -29.30 -12.61
C GLY A 186 7.61 -30.40 -12.69
N VAL A 187 6.49 -30.10 -13.32
CA VAL A 187 5.39 -31.05 -13.60
C VAL A 187 4.96 -30.97 -15.05
N ARG A 188 4.80 -32.13 -15.71
CA ARG A 188 4.13 -32.26 -17.01
C ARG A 188 2.81 -32.99 -16.87
N LEU A 189 1.73 -32.41 -17.37
CA LEU A 189 0.37 -32.95 -17.32
C LEU A 189 -0.07 -33.39 -18.72
N ARG A 190 -0.58 -34.62 -18.85
CA ARG A 190 -0.94 -35.24 -20.14
C ARG A 190 -2.31 -35.87 -20.08
N ALA A 191 -2.93 -36.00 -21.24
CA ALA A 191 -4.13 -36.81 -21.42
C ALA A 191 -3.75 -38.27 -21.69
N ASP A 192 -4.57 -39.17 -21.16
CA ASP A 192 -4.73 -40.53 -21.63
C ASP A 192 -6.17 -40.67 -22.19
N PRO A 193 -6.34 -40.66 -23.52
CA PRO A 193 -7.65 -40.70 -24.15
C PRO A 193 -8.41 -42.03 -23.90
N ALA A 194 -7.76 -43.02 -23.30
CA ALA A 194 -8.40 -44.28 -22.92
C ALA A 194 -9.19 -44.19 -21.61
N VAL A 195 -9.05 -43.12 -20.83
CA VAL A 195 -9.72 -42.97 -19.52
C VAL A 195 -10.65 -41.75 -19.48
N PRO A 196 -11.81 -41.83 -18.80
CA PRO A 196 -12.74 -40.71 -18.64
C PRO A 196 -12.35 -39.84 -17.43
N SER A 197 -11.12 -39.34 -17.39
CA SER A 197 -10.61 -38.51 -16.29
C SER A 197 -9.79 -37.33 -16.82
N SER A 198 -9.46 -36.40 -15.94
CA SER A 198 -8.61 -35.25 -16.22
C SER A 198 -7.60 -35.10 -15.09
N ASN A 199 -6.57 -34.28 -15.32
CA ASN A 199 -5.56 -34.05 -14.29
C ASN A 199 -6.10 -33.11 -13.21
N LEU A 200 -5.87 -33.46 -11.94
CA LEU A 200 -6.05 -32.57 -10.79
C LEU A 200 -4.74 -32.48 -10.02
N LEU A 201 -4.16 -31.28 -9.95
CA LEU A 201 -2.96 -30.99 -9.18
C LEU A 201 -3.29 -29.99 -8.07
N VAL A 202 -3.10 -30.39 -6.81
CA VAL A 202 -3.29 -29.52 -5.64
C VAL A 202 -1.96 -29.33 -4.93
N LEU A 203 -1.52 -28.08 -4.79
CA LEU A 203 -0.28 -27.69 -4.14
C LEU A 203 -0.61 -26.85 -2.91
N GLU A 204 -0.16 -27.29 -1.74
CA GLU A 204 -0.33 -26.61 -0.45
C GLU A 204 1.06 -26.33 0.14
N GLY A 205 1.46 -25.06 0.25
CA GLY A 205 2.82 -24.69 0.70
C GLY A 205 3.94 -25.45 -0.02
N THR A 206 3.75 -25.78 -1.30
CA THR A 206 4.64 -26.66 -2.07
C THR A 206 5.42 -25.86 -3.11
N ARG A 207 6.69 -26.21 -3.30
CA ARG A 207 7.58 -25.62 -4.31
C ARG A 207 7.69 -26.51 -5.54
N VAL A 208 7.40 -25.97 -6.72
CA VAL A 208 7.59 -26.66 -8.01
C VAL A 208 8.59 -25.88 -8.86
N GLU A 209 9.61 -26.58 -9.37
CA GLU A 209 10.69 -25.97 -10.14
C GLU A 209 11.01 -26.77 -11.40
N GLY A 210 10.92 -26.11 -12.56
CA GLY A 210 11.56 -26.55 -13.81
C GLY A 210 12.85 -25.77 -14.00
N ILE A 211 14.01 -26.43 -14.00
CA ILE A 211 15.31 -25.74 -14.02
C ILE A 211 15.60 -25.05 -15.35
N THR A 212 15.29 -25.71 -16.47
CA THR A 212 15.55 -25.18 -17.83
C THR A 212 14.28 -24.84 -18.61
N GLY A 213 13.13 -25.37 -18.19
CA GLY A 213 11.82 -25.13 -18.80
C GLY A 213 10.80 -24.64 -17.77
N SER A 214 9.53 -24.83 -18.10
CA SER A 214 8.39 -24.32 -17.33
C SER A 214 8.23 -25.05 -15.99
N ALA A 215 7.71 -24.35 -14.98
CA ALA A 215 7.33 -25.00 -13.71
C ALA A 215 6.27 -26.06 -13.96
N LEU A 216 5.21 -25.68 -14.68
CA LEU A 216 4.12 -26.55 -15.11
C LEU A 216 3.97 -26.46 -16.63
N ILE A 217 3.81 -27.62 -17.28
CA ILE A 217 3.44 -27.70 -18.70
C ILE A 217 2.26 -28.66 -18.88
N VAL A 218 1.23 -28.21 -19.60
CA VAL A 218 0.01 -28.97 -19.90
C VAL A 218 0.00 -29.33 -21.38
N GLY A 219 0.03 -30.63 -21.64
CA GLY A 219 0.10 -31.20 -22.99
C GLY A 219 1.51 -31.63 -23.41
N THR A 220 1.58 -32.12 -24.63
CA THR A 220 2.82 -32.48 -25.33
C THR A 220 2.78 -31.97 -26.77
N PRO A 221 3.93 -31.78 -27.44
CA PRO A 221 3.96 -31.29 -28.83
C PRO A 221 3.19 -32.18 -29.82
N THR A 222 2.97 -33.44 -29.46
CA THR A 222 2.18 -34.41 -30.21
C THR A 222 1.29 -35.19 -29.25
N GLY A 223 0.13 -35.66 -29.72
CA GLY A 223 -0.80 -36.48 -28.93
C GLY A 223 -2.13 -35.79 -28.68
N ALA A 224 -2.95 -36.36 -27.79
CA ALA A 224 -4.22 -35.77 -27.40
C ALA A 224 -4.02 -34.50 -26.55
N PRO A 225 -4.88 -33.48 -26.69
CA PRO A 225 -4.88 -32.31 -25.81
C PRO A 225 -5.21 -32.75 -24.38
N ALA A 226 -4.53 -32.14 -23.40
CA ALA A 226 -4.76 -32.42 -21.99
C ALA A 226 -5.70 -31.40 -21.36
N THR A 227 -6.46 -31.84 -20.35
CA THR A 227 -7.23 -30.96 -19.47
C THR A 227 -6.66 -31.07 -18.05
N ALA A 228 -6.47 -29.91 -17.40
CA ALA A 228 -5.92 -29.85 -16.06
C ALA A 228 -6.63 -28.82 -15.17
N ASP A 229 -7.00 -29.24 -13.96
CA ASP A 229 -7.35 -28.36 -12.86
C ASP A 229 -6.15 -28.26 -11.91
N ILE A 230 -5.69 -27.03 -11.67
CA ILE A 230 -4.47 -26.74 -10.91
C ILE A 230 -4.83 -25.80 -9.76
N GLN A 231 -4.53 -26.20 -8.53
CA GLN A 231 -4.73 -25.40 -7.33
C GLN A 231 -3.38 -25.10 -6.68
N VAL A 232 -3.05 -23.81 -6.56
CA VAL A 232 -1.79 -23.30 -6.00
C VAL A 232 -2.11 -22.51 -4.74
N ASN A 233 -2.00 -23.16 -3.60
CA ASN A 233 -2.57 -22.69 -2.34
C ASN A 233 -1.50 -22.42 -1.28
N ASN A 234 -1.81 -21.49 -0.38
CA ASN A 234 -1.16 -21.27 0.91
C ASN A 234 0.38 -21.22 0.86
N GLY A 235 0.91 -20.24 0.13
CA GLY A 235 2.35 -20.00 0.03
C GLY A 235 3.08 -20.96 -0.92
N SER A 236 2.35 -21.67 -1.79
CA SER A 236 2.98 -22.46 -2.85
C SER A 236 3.72 -21.57 -3.85
N THR A 237 4.82 -22.09 -4.41
CA THR A 237 5.67 -21.36 -5.36
C THR A 237 5.89 -22.18 -6.63
N LEU A 238 5.87 -21.49 -7.77
CA LEU A 238 6.16 -22.05 -9.08
C LEU A 238 7.35 -21.29 -9.68
N THR A 239 8.36 -22.01 -10.19
CA THR A 239 9.53 -21.40 -10.81
C THR A 239 9.89 -22.14 -12.09
N GLY A 240 9.83 -21.45 -13.22
CA GLY A 240 10.31 -21.96 -14.50
C GLY A 240 11.57 -21.24 -14.92
N GLY A 241 12.63 -21.98 -15.26
CA GLY A 241 13.89 -21.41 -15.73
C GLY A 241 13.78 -20.69 -17.08
N ASN A 242 12.72 -20.96 -17.83
CA ASN A 242 12.36 -20.22 -19.05
C ASN A 242 11.44 -19.01 -18.78
N GLY A 243 11.19 -18.67 -17.52
CA GLY A 243 10.30 -17.59 -17.10
C GLY A 243 8.81 -17.96 -17.02
N LYS A 244 8.41 -19.16 -17.48
CA LYS A 244 7.00 -19.58 -17.49
C LYS A 244 6.65 -20.43 -16.28
N ILE A 245 5.63 -20.01 -15.52
CA ILE A 245 5.07 -20.81 -14.43
C ILE A 245 4.02 -21.80 -14.95
N LEU A 246 3.35 -21.47 -16.05
CA LEU A 246 2.37 -22.33 -16.71
C LEU A 246 2.46 -22.17 -18.23
N GLU A 247 2.61 -23.29 -18.91
CA GLU A 247 2.65 -23.36 -20.37
C GLU A 247 1.64 -24.40 -20.88
N LEU A 248 0.73 -24.00 -21.77
CA LEU A 248 -0.22 -24.90 -22.42
C LEU A 248 0.14 -25.02 -23.89
N ILE A 249 0.13 -26.25 -24.41
CA ILE A 249 0.45 -26.54 -25.80
C ILE A 249 -0.54 -27.51 -26.44
N ASN A 250 -0.55 -27.55 -27.77
CA ASN A 250 -1.27 -28.54 -28.57
C ASN A 250 -2.78 -28.61 -28.25
N GLY A 251 -3.45 -27.45 -28.18
CA GLY A 251 -4.89 -27.40 -27.92
C GLY A 251 -5.32 -27.79 -26.50
N SER A 252 -4.37 -27.90 -25.56
CA SER A 252 -4.68 -28.27 -24.17
C SER A 252 -5.40 -27.14 -23.42
N THR A 253 -6.13 -27.51 -22.37
CA THR A 253 -6.89 -26.61 -21.50
C THR A 253 -6.42 -26.71 -20.06
N ALA A 254 -6.30 -25.57 -19.38
CA ALA A 254 -6.02 -25.55 -17.95
C ALA A 254 -6.83 -24.47 -17.22
N HIS A 255 -7.34 -24.85 -16.06
CA HIS A 255 -7.91 -23.92 -15.08
C HIS A 255 -6.98 -23.89 -13.87
N MET A 256 -6.38 -22.73 -13.61
CA MET A 256 -5.50 -22.53 -12.46
C MET A 256 -6.12 -21.57 -11.46
N THR A 257 -6.33 -22.06 -10.23
CA THR A 257 -6.71 -21.24 -9.07
C THR A 257 -5.47 -21.01 -8.21
N VAL A 258 -5.18 -19.75 -7.92
CA VAL A 258 -4.11 -19.32 -7.01
C VAL A 258 -4.77 -18.72 -5.79
N ASP A 259 -4.51 -19.31 -4.64
CA ASP A 259 -5.08 -18.92 -3.35
C ASP A 259 -3.95 -18.61 -2.37
N ASN A 260 -3.97 -17.40 -1.78
CA ASN A 260 -3.03 -16.99 -0.74
C ASN A 260 -1.56 -17.34 -1.06
N SER A 261 -1.17 -17.10 -2.32
CA SER A 261 0.14 -17.44 -2.88
C SER A 261 0.63 -16.32 -3.79
N HIS A 262 1.95 -16.12 -3.83
CA HIS A 262 2.58 -15.03 -4.57
C HIS A 262 3.49 -15.60 -5.67
N LEU A 263 3.07 -15.45 -6.91
CA LEU A 263 3.73 -16.04 -8.08
C LEU A 263 4.43 -14.98 -8.92
N LEU A 264 5.60 -15.35 -9.44
CA LEU A 264 6.40 -14.56 -10.37
C LEU A 264 6.69 -15.41 -11.62
N GLY A 265 6.26 -14.92 -12.77
CA GLY A 265 6.50 -15.53 -14.08
C GLY A 265 5.25 -15.58 -14.95
N ASP A 266 5.43 -16.08 -16.16
CA ASP A 266 4.44 -15.96 -17.22
C ASP A 266 3.48 -17.15 -17.28
N VAL A 267 2.25 -16.86 -17.73
CA VAL A 267 1.28 -17.86 -18.17
C VAL A 267 1.11 -17.74 -19.67
N SER A 268 1.31 -18.84 -20.39
CA SER A 268 1.34 -18.84 -21.85
C SER A 268 0.46 -19.96 -22.40
N ALA A 269 -0.57 -19.60 -23.15
CA ALA A 269 -1.37 -20.53 -23.93
C ALA A 269 -0.95 -20.49 -25.41
N GLY A 270 -0.44 -21.62 -25.90
CA GLY A 270 -0.10 -21.81 -27.30
C GLY A 270 -1.33 -21.87 -28.21
N GLU A 271 -1.10 -22.06 -29.50
CA GLU A 271 -2.17 -22.11 -30.49
C GLU A 271 -3.23 -23.18 -30.16
N GLY A 272 -4.51 -22.76 -30.18
CA GLY A 272 -5.66 -23.60 -29.86
C GLY A 272 -5.82 -23.96 -28.37
N SER A 273 -4.86 -23.61 -27.51
CA SER A 273 -4.95 -23.86 -26.07
C SER A 273 -5.80 -22.82 -25.36
N THR A 274 -6.36 -23.18 -24.21
CA THR A 274 -7.21 -22.29 -23.40
C THR A 274 -6.74 -22.29 -21.95
N ALA A 275 -6.30 -21.13 -21.46
CA ALA A 275 -5.91 -20.92 -20.06
C ALA A 275 -6.91 -20.02 -19.35
N SER A 276 -7.43 -20.47 -18.21
CA SER A 276 -8.22 -19.66 -17.28
C SER A 276 -7.52 -19.54 -15.93
N LEU A 277 -7.51 -18.34 -15.37
CA LEU A 277 -6.86 -18.04 -14.10
C LEU A 277 -7.87 -17.47 -13.09
N SER A 278 -7.75 -17.87 -11.84
CA SER A 278 -8.45 -17.26 -10.70
C SER A 278 -7.46 -16.91 -9.61
N LEU A 279 -7.33 -15.64 -9.26
CA LEU A 279 -6.52 -15.15 -8.13
C LEU A 279 -7.45 -14.75 -6.99
N GLN A 280 -7.25 -15.34 -5.81
CA GLN A 280 -8.10 -15.14 -4.65
C GLN A 280 -7.33 -15.09 -3.33
N ASN A 281 -7.97 -14.49 -2.32
CA ASN A 281 -7.48 -14.43 -0.94
C ASN A 281 -6.05 -13.86 -0.84
N ASN A 282 -5.85 -12.64 -1.35
CA ASN A 282 -4.56 -11.93 -1.43
C ASN A 282 -3.50 -12.61 -2.31
N ALA A 283 -3.88 -13.55 -3.19
CA ALA A 283 -2.96 -14.10 -4.17
C ALA A 283 -2.46 -13.02 -5.14
N THR A 284 -1.20 -13.08 -5.52
CA THR A 284 -0.61 -12.18 -6.50
C THR A 284 0.06 -12.96 -7.64
N LEU A 285 -0.05 -12.45 -8.86
CA LEU A 285 0.73 -12.90 -10.01
C LEU A 285 1.42 -11.70 -10.64
N THR A 286 2.75 -11.72 -10.72
CA THR A 286 3.54 -10.75 -11.49
C THR A 286 4.10 -11.44 -12.72
N GLY A 287 3.71 -10.99 -13.91
CA GLY A 287 4.15 -11.61 -15.16
C GLY A 287 3.18 -11.40 -16.33
N ARG A 288 3.55 -11.96 -17.48
CA ARG A 288 2.79 -11.86 -18.73
C ARG A 288 1.67 -12.90 -18.78
N LEU A 289 0.53 -12.50 -19.31
CA LEU A 289 -0.60 -13.38 -19.61
C LEU A 289 -0.77 -13.45 -21.13
N GLU A 290 -0.16 -14.45 -21.75
CA GLU A 290 -0.20 -14.63 -23.21
C GLU A 290 -1.36 -15.55 -23.59
N ASN A 291 -2.32 -15.02 -24.36
CA ASN A 291 -3.52 -15.73 -24.85
C ASN A 291 -4.38 -16.35 -23.73
N VAL A 292 -4.44 -15.71 -22.56
CA VAL A 292 -5.33 -16.14 -21.47
C VAL A 292 -6.79 -15.80 -21.83
N SER A 293 -7.65 -16.81 -21.79
CA SER A 293 -9.05 -16.65 -22.18
C SER A 293 -9.87 -15.95 -21.10
N SER A 294 -9.56 -16.21 -19.82
CA SER A 294 -10.25 -15.57 -18.71
C SER A 294 -9.38 -15.41 -17.49
N LEU A 295 -9.54 -14.27 -16.82
CA LEU A 295 -8.92 -13.95 -15.53
C LEU A 295 -10.03 -13.53 -14.56
N SER A 296 -10.05 -14.17 -13.39
CA SER A 296 -10.91 -13.80 -12.27
C SER A 296 -10.07 -13.28 -11.11
N LEU A 297 -10.40 -12.11 -10.59
CA LEU A 297 -9.71 -11.47 -9.48
C LEU A 297 -10.69 -11.21 -8.34
N SER A 298 -10.58 -11.96 -7.25
CA SER A 298 -11.51 -11.86 -6.12
C SER A 298 -10.76 -11.78 -4.79
N SER A 299 -11.43 -11.32 -3.72
CA SER A 299 -10.88 -11.35 -2.36
C SER A 299 -9.45 -10.79 -2.26
N GLN A 300 -9.22 -9.59 -2.82
CA GLN A 300 -7.91 -8.92 -2.89
C GLN A 300 -6.86 -9.64 -3.77
N GLY A 301 -7.27 -10.55 -4.66
CA GLY A 301 -6.41 -11.12 -5.69
C GLY A 301 -5.90 -10.04 -6.66
N GLN A 302 -4.61 -10.11 -7.02
CA GLN A 302 -3.96 -9.08 -7.83
C GLN A 302 -3.12 -9.64 -8.97
N TRP A 303 -3.28 -9.04 -10.15
CA TRP A 303 -2.33 -9.22 -11.26
C TRP A 303 -1.48 -7.96 -11.41
N VAL A 304 -0.15 -8.13 -11.45
CA VAL A 304 0.82 -7.08 -11.74
C VAL A 304 1.36 -7.30 -13.15
N MET A 305 1.04 -6.37 -14.04
CA MET A 305 1.47 -6.37 -15.43
C MET A 305 2.96 -6.00 -15.54
N VAL A 306 3.66 -6.59 -16.49
CA VAL A 306 5.08 -6.30 -16.77
C VAL A 306 5.32 -5.72 -18.17
N GLU A 307 4.27 -5.68 -19.00
CA GLU A 307 4.21 -5.06 -20.32
C GLU A 307 2.73 -4.85 -20.72
N ASN A 308 2.48 -4.37 -21.94
CA ASN A 308 1.13 -4.34 -22.51
C ASN A 308 0.48 -5.71 -22.48
N GLY A 309 -0.77 -5.78 -22.04
CA GLY A 309 -1.49 -7.03 -21.81
C GLY A 309 -2.75 -7.14 -22.65
N GLN A 310 -3.11 -8.38 -22.98
CA GLN A 310 -4.42 -8.71 -23.51
C GLN A 310 -5.00 -9.90 -22.76
N VAL A 311 -6.22 -9.75 -22.24
CA VAL A 311 -7.01 -10.84 -21.66
C VAL A 311 -8.38 -10.79 -22.30
N ASN A 312 -8.93 -11.94 -22.71
CA ASN A 312 -10.24 -11.91 -23.37
C ASN A 312 -11.36 -11.52 -22.37
N GLU A 313 -11.49 -12.22 -21.25
CA GLU A 313 -12.51 -11.90 -20.23
C GLU A 313 -11.87 -11.60 -18.86
N LEU A 314 -12.17 -10.43 -18.29
CA LEU A 314 -11.80 -10.07 -16.92
C LEU A 314 -13.04 -9.96 -16.03
N SER A 315 -13.08 -10.79 -14.99
CA SER A 315 -14.10 -10.76 -13.94
C SER A 315 -13.48 -10.32 -12.63
N MET A 316 -14.10 -9.38 -11.93
CA MET A 316 -13.58 -8.86 -10.66
C MET A 316 -14.64 -8.91 -9.55
N ASN A 317 -14.22 -9.29 -8.35
CA ASN A 317 -15.02 -9.21 -7.12
C ASN A 317 -14.11 -8.80 -5.95
N GLY A 318 -13.70 -7.54 -5.95
CA GLY A 318 -12.78 -6.95 -4.97
C GLY A 318 -11.30 -7.25 -5.24
N GLY A 319 -10.94 -7.68 -6.46
CA GLY A 319 -9.56 -7.83 -6.90
C GLY A 319 -8.96 -6.56 -7.52
N SER A 320 -7.70 -6.61 -7.95
CA SER A 320 -7.03 -5.47 -8.60
C SER A 320 -6.08 -5.85 -9.74
N VAL A 321 -5.95 -4.94 -10.71
CA VAL A 321 -4.88 -5.00 -11.72
C VAL A 321 -3.95 -3.83 -11.49
N ARG A 322 -2.65 -4.09 -11.36
CA ARG A 322 -1.59 -3.09 -11.29
C ARG A 322 -0.89 -3.01 -12.64
N PHE A 323 -0.92 -1.83 -13.24
CA PHE A 323 -0.21 -1.54 -14.48
C PHE A 323 1.25 -1.22 -14.11
N GLY A 324 2.14 -2.20 -14.25
CA GLY A 324 3.58 -1.98 -14.13
C GLY A 324 4.10 -1.51 -12.77
N ASP A 325 5.41 -1.23 -12.79
CA ASP A 325 6.10 -0.46 -11.76
C ASP A 325 5.95 1.05 -12.06
N ALA A 326 6.28 1.89 -11.07
CA ALA A 326 6.22 3.34 -11.23
C ALA A 326 7.04 3.82 -12.45
N ALA A 327 6.44 4.70 -13.26
CA ALA A 327 6.99 5.27 -14.50
C ALA A 327 7.07 4.34 -15.72
N ALA A 328 6.50 3.13 -15.65
CA ALA A 328 6.13 2.35 -16.83
C ALA A 328 4.67 2.62 -17.19
N PHE A 329 4.36 2.78 -18.48
CA PHE A 329 3.00 3.02 -18.96
C PHE A 329 2.58 1.90 -19.91
N TYR A 330 1.52 1.18 -19.56
CA TYR A 330 1.03 0.02 -20.28
C TYR A 330 -0.44 0.16 -20.69
N THR A 331 -0.79 -0.54 -21.75
CA THR A 331 -2.17 -0.74 -22.17
C THR A 331 -2.63 -2.14 -21.80
N LEU A 332 -3.81 -2.24 -21.18
CA LEU A 332 -4.53 -3.49 -21.01
C LEU A 332 -5.75 -3.51 -21.94
N SER A 333 -5.73 -4.42 -22.91
CA SER A 333 -6.87 -4.65 -23.80
C SER A 333 -7.72 -5.83 -23.33
N LEU A 334 -9.03 -5.60 -23.23
CA LEU A 334 -10.03 -6.59 -22.81
C LEU A 334 -11.12 -6.75 -23.88
N ALA A 335 -11.63 -7.97 -24.08
CA ALA A 335 -12.87 -8.15 -24.85
C ALA A 335 -14.11 -7.98 -23.96
N SER A 336 -14.04 -8.40 -22.71
CA SER A 336 -15.09 -8.14 -21.72
C SER A 336 -14.56 -7.85 -20.33
N LEU A 337 -15.26 -6.96 -19.63
CA LEU A 337 -15.01 -6.61 -18.23
C LEU A 337 -16.32 -6.71 -17.44
N SER A 338 -16.29 -7.33 -16.25
CA SER A 338 -17.46 -7.45 -15.39
C SER A 338 -17.14 -7.39 -13.90
N GLY A 339 -18.14 -7.02 -13.10
CA GLY A 339 -18.09 -7.09 -11.64
C GLY A 339 -17.60 -5.79 -10.99
N SER A 340 -16.75 -5.91 -9.97
CA SER A 340 -16.18 -4.77 -9.26
C SER A 340 -14.73 -5.01 -8.84
N GLY A 341 -13.85 -4.06 -9.13
CA GLY A 341 -12.44 -4.14 -8.81
C GLY A 341 -11.71 -2.81 -9.00
N THR A 342 -10.40 -2.81 -8.72
CA THR A 342 -9.56 -1.62 -8.84
C THR A 342 -8.50 -1.78 -9.93
N PHE A 343 -8.39 -0.79 -10.81
CA PHE A 343 -7.26 -0.64 -11.72
C PHE A 343 -6.30 0.39 -11.13
N MET A 344 -5.08 -0.03 -10.82
CA MET A 344 -4.02 0.82 -10.28
C MET A 344 -3.13 1.27 -11.43
N MET A 345 -3.23 2.55 -11.76
CA MET A 345 -2.66 3.18 -12.94
C MET A 345 -1.70 4.30 -12.53
N ASP A 346 -0.68 4.53 -13.33
CA ASP A 346 0.21 5.67 -13.27
C ASP A 346 -0.07 6.62 -14.45
N VAL A 347 0.13 7.91 -14.19
CA VAL A 347 0.03 8.97 -15.20
C VAL A 347 1.28 9.84 -15.16
N ASP A 348 1.84 10.14 -16.33
CA ASP A 348 2.78 11.24 -16.53
C ASP A 348 2.09 12.35 -17.30
N PHE A 349 1.48 13.25 -16.54
CA PHE A 349 0.81 14.43 -17.08
C PHE A 349 1.78 15.43 -17.72
N GLY A 350 3.09 15.32 -17.46
CA GLY A 350 4.11 16.11 -18.13
C GLY A 350 4.57 15.53 -19.47
N GLY A 351 4.49 14.22 -19.64
CA GLY A 351 4.96 13.49 -20.82
C GLY A 351 3.88 13.01 -21.80
N GLN A 352 2.58 13.22 -21.50
CA GLN A 352 1.43 12.64 -22.20
C GLN A 352 1.43 11.09 -22.22
N ALA A 353 2.13 10.46 -21.29
CA ALA A 353 2.11 9.03 -21.13
C ALA A 353 1.18 8.66 -19.97
N THR A 354 0.34 7.66 -20.18
CA THR A 354 -0.61 7.17 -19.18
C THR A 354 -0.79 5.70 -19.38
N ASP A 355 -1.04 4.99 -18.29
CA ASP A 355 -1.68 3.69 -18.39
C ASP A 355 -3.05 3.84 -19.05
N PHE A 356 -3.46 2.80 -19.78
CA PHE A 356 -4.70 2.83 -20.53
C PHE A 356 -5.44 1.50 -20.45
N LEU A 357 -6.70 1.55 -20.06
CA LEU A 357 -7.61 0.40 -20.10
C LEU A 357 -8.50 0.49 -21.34
N ASP A 358 -8.35 -0.47 -22.24
CA ASP A 358 -9.08 -0.55 -23.50
C ASP A 358 -10.03 -1.75 -23.51
N ILE A 359 -11.33 -1.53 -23.31
CA ILE A 359 -12.34 -2.59 -23.40
C ILE A 359 -12.97 -2.57 -24.80
N THR A 360 -12.46 -3.44 -25.66
CA THR A 360 -12.85 -3.55 -27.08
C THR A 360 -14.25 -4.13 -27.31
N GLY A 361 -14.84 -4.78 -26.30
CA GLY A 361 -16.21 -5.32 -26.34
C GLY A 361 -17.11 -4.69 -25.27
N SER A 362 -17.62 -5.49 -24.33
CA SER A 362 -18.61 -5.04 -23.34
C SER A 362 -18.03 -4.91 -21.94
N ALA A 363 -18.29 -3.79 -21.27
CA ALA A 363 -17.95 -3.54 -19.87
C ALA A 363 -19.22 -3.41 -19.01
N THR A 364 -19.30 -4.13 -17.90
CA THR A 364 -20.40 -4.01 -16.92
C THR A 364 -19.89 -3.88 -15.49
N GLY A 365 -20.73 -3.34 -14.60
CA GLY A 365 -20.45 -3.25 -13.16
C GLY A 365 -19.83 -1.91 -12.71
N SER A 366 -19.22 -1.91 -11.54
CA SER A 366 -18.67 -0.71 -10.91
C SER A 366 -17.22 -0.91 -10.53
N HIS A 367 -16.34 -0.17 -11.19
CA HIS A 367 -14.90 -0.29 -11.07
C HIS A 367 -14.31 1.00 -10.51
N THR A 368 -13.16 0.86 -9.87
CA THR A 368 -12.41 1.97 -9.32
C THR A 368 -11.09 2.12 -10.06
N VAL A 369 -10.65 3.36 -10.27
CA VAL A 369 -9.33 3.68 -10.78
C VAL A 369 -8.53 4.33 -9.65
N LEU A 370 -7.34 3.81 -9.36
CA LEU A 370 -6.41 4.40 -8.40
C LEU A 370 -5.24 4.97 -9.20
N ILE A 371 -5.06 6.29 -9.10
CA ILE A 371 -3.93 7.01 -9.71
C ILE A 371 -3.14 7.70 -8.59
N GLY A 372 -1.83 7.53 -8.62
CA GLY A 372 -0.93 8.14 -7.63
C GLY A 372 -0.94 9.67 -7.70
N SER A 373 -0.86 10.31 -6.53
CA SER A 373 -0.79 11.77 -6.42
C SER A 373 0.65 12.25 -6.62
N THR A 374 0.84 13.41 -7.24
CA THR A 374 2.16 14.04 -7.46
C THR A 374 2.14 15.52 -7.13
N GLY A 375 3.28 16.06 -6.68
CA GLY A 375 3.46 17.49 -6.48
C GLY A 375 3.86 18.26 -7.73
N VAL A 376 4.02 17.58 -8.87
CA VAL A 376 4.43 18.19 -10.15
C VAL A 376 3.19 18.61 -10.95
N ASP A 377 3.22 19.84 -11.46
CA ASP A 377 2.15 20.33 -12.33
C ASP A 377 2.14 19.59 -13.68
N PRO A 378 0.95 19.44 -14.29
CA PRO A 378 0.85 19.01 -15.68
C PRO A 378 1.51 20.00 -16.65
N LEU A 379 2.15 19.51 -17.73
CA LEU A 379 2.77 20.40 -18.73
C LEU A 379 1.77 20.99 -19.74
N SER A 380 0.56 20.43 -19.84
CA SER A 380 -0.53 20.94 -20.69
C SER A 380 -1.89 20.82 -20.02
N ASP A 381 -2.80 21.74 -20.33
CA ASP A 381 -4.20 21.72 -19.87
C ASP A 381 -5.07 20.67 -20.61
N THR A 382 -4.49 19.61 -21.17
CA THR A 382 -5.20 18.57 -21.92
C THR A 382 -5.73 17.48 -20.99
N SER A 383 -7.01 17.13 -21.12
CA SER A 383 -7.60 16.01 -20.39
C SER A 383 -6.92 14.69 -20.77
N LEU A 384 -6.63 13.82 -19.80
CA LEU A 384 -5.97 12.53 -20.05
C LEU A 384 -7.00 11.41 -20.18
N HIS A 385 -6.96 10.68 -21.29
CA HIS A 385 -7.82 9.53 -21.52
C HIS A 385 -7.25 8.28 -20.82
N VAL A 386 -7.99 7.71 -19.88
CA VAL A 386 -7.49 6.58 -19.05
C VAL A 386 -8.28 5.29 -19.24
N VAL A 387 -9.55 5.38 -19.65
CA VAL A 387 -10.40 4.19 -19.89
C VAL A 387 -11.30 4.41 -21.10
N HIS A 388 -11.30 3.42 -22.00
CA HIS A 388 -12.27 3.28 -23.08
C HIS A 388 -13.09 1.99 -22.93
N ALA A 389 -14.38 2.03 -23.21
CA ALA A 389 -15.20 0.84 -23.43
C ALA A 389 -16.05 0.93 -24.70
N ALA A 390 -16.03 -0.09 -25.55
CA ALA A 390 -16.80 -0.05 -26.79
C ALA A 390 -18.33 -0.14 -26.54
N ALA A 391 -18.75 -0.90 -25.53
CA ALA A 391 -20.15 -1.06 -25.15
C ALA A 391 -20.34 -1.40 -23.66
N GLY A 392 -21.58 -1.36 -23.20
CA GLY A 392 -21.98 -1.78 -21.85
C GLY A 392 -22.37 -0.63 -20.92
N ASP A 393 -22.55 -0.94 -19.64
CA ASP A 393 -23.05 -0.03 -18.60
C ASP A 393 -22.08 0.16 -17.42
N ALA A 394 -20.80 -0.20 -17.61
CA ALA A 394 -19.79 -0.03 -16.59
C ALA A 394 -19.65 1.44 -16.13
N SER A 395 -19.33 1.58 -14.85
CA SER A 395 -18.99 2.84 -14.21
C SER A 395 -17.55 2.77 -13.68
N PHE A 396 -16.82 3.88 -13.81
CA PHE A 396 -15.49 4.06 -13.26
C PHE A 396 -15.48 5.31 -12.38
N SER A 397 -14.95 5.18 -11.17
CA SER A 397 -14.73 6.27 -10.22
C SER A 397 -13.31 6.23 -9.66
N LEU A 398 -12.78 7.35 -9.22
CA LEU A 398 -11.48 7.38 -8.55
C LEU A 398 -11.58 6.89 -7.10
N ALA A 399 -10.58 6.14 -6.64
CA ALA A 399 -10.58 5.51 -5.30
C ALA A 399 -10.70 6.49 -4.12
N GLY A 400 -10.17 7.70 -4.28
CA GLY A 400 -10.13 8.74 -3.24
C GLY A 400 -10.91 10.01 -3.58
N GLY A 401 -11.71 10.01 -4.66
CA GLY A 401 -12.22 11.24 -5.26
C GLY A 401 -11.21 11.82 -6.26
N ALA A 402 -11.15 13.14 -6.42
CA ALA A 402 -10.21 13.78 -7.35
C ALA A 402 -8.75 13.34 -7.13
N VAL A 403 -7.93 13.32 -8.18
CA VAL A 403 -6.49 13.00 -8.08
C VAL A 403 -5.68 14.28 -7.98
N ASP A 404 -4.76 14.35 -7.02
CA ASP A 404 -3.91 15.52 -6.79
C ASP A 404 -2.69 15.50 -7.74
N LEU A 405 -2.64 16.43 -8.69
CA LEU A 405 -1.57 16.58 -9.67
C LEU A 405 -1.06 18.02 -9.63
N GLY A 406 0.03 18.23 -8.87
CA GLY A 406 0.62 19.54 -8.67
C GLY A 406 -0.26 20.46 -7.85
N ALA A 407 -0.46 21.69 -8.31
CA ALA A 407 -1.27 22.70 -7.63
C ALA A 407 -2.77 22.41 -7.65
N TRP A 408 -3.22 21.42 -8.43
CA TRP A 408 -4.62 21.16 -8.73
C TRP A 408 -5.02 19.70 -8.46
N SER A 409 -6.30 19.47 -8.19
CA SER A 409 -6.92 18.16 -8.12
C SER A 409 -7.95 18.00 -9.23
N TYR A 410 -7.99 16.84 -9.87
CA TYR A 410 -8.76 16.57 -11.10
C TYR A 410 -9.76 15.43 -10.91
N ASP A 411 -11.01 15.64 -11.31
CA ASP A 411 -12.02 14.57 -11.31
C ASP A 411 -11.89 13.68 -12.55
N LEU A 412 -12.31 12.42 -12.39
CA LEU A 412 -12.55 11.51 -13.49
C LEU A 412 -13.97 11.69 -14.01
N ILE A 413 -14.11 12.16 -15.25
CA ILE A 413 -15.42 12.35 -15.88
C ILE A 413 -15.61 11.41 -17.06
N LYS A 414 -16.85 11.01 -17.27
CA LYS A 414 -17.27 10.29 -18.47
C LYS A 414 -17.57 11.30 -19.57
N GLN A 415 -16.85 11.23 -20.69
CA GLN A 415 -17.13 12.01 -21.90
C GLN A 415 -17.62 11.08 -23.01
N GLY A 416 -18.60 11.52 -23.78
CA GLY A 416 -19.22 10.66 -24.80
C GLY A 416 -19.94 9.45 -24.20
N ASP A 417 -20.06 8.37 -24.98
CA ASP A 417 -20.84 7.22 -24.57
C ASP A 417 -20.10 6.32 -23.59
N ASN A 418 -18.77 6.19 -23.65
CA ASN A 418 -17.98 5.24 -22.84
C ASN A 418 -16.46 5.54 -22.76
N ASP A 419 -16.09 6.82 -22.65
CA ASP A 419 -14.69 7.23 -22.46
C ASP A 419 -14.53 8.00 -21.15
N TRP A 420 -13.47 7.73 -20.38
CA TRP A 420 -13.21 8.39 -19.10
C TRP A 420 -11.90 9.17 -19.11
N TYR A 421 -11.98 10.43 -18.70
CA TYR A 421 -10.88 11.37 -18.70
C TYR A 421 -10.64 11.97 -17.33
N LEU A 422 -9.36 12.13 -16.96
CA LEU A 422 -8.99 13.14 -15.97
C LEU A 422 -9.14 14.50 -16.65
N ASP A 423 -10.16 15.26 -16.27
CA ASP A 423 -10.54 16.47 -16.98
C ASP A 423 -10.02 17.75 -16.32
N THR A 424 -9.39 18.61 -17.12
CA THR A 424 -8.82 19.86 -16.62
C THR A 424 -9.86 20.92 -16.30
N ALA A 425 -11.08 20.80 -16.84
CA ALA A 425 -12.17 21.72 -16.53
C ALA A 425 -12.78 21.52 -15.13
N THR A 426 -12.55 20.37 -14.48
CA THR A 426 -13.01 20.09 -13.11
C THR A 426 -12.00 20.48 -12.04
N ARG A 427 -10.88 21.11 -12.44
CA ARG A 427 -9.76 21.37 -11.51
C ARG A 427 -10.18 22.19 -10.30
N THR A 428 -9.77 21.74 -9.13
CA THR A 428 -9.86 22.47 -7.86
C THR A 428 -8.48 22.58 -7.24
N ILE A 429 -8.26 23.52 -6.31
CA ILE A 429 -6.94 23.68 -5.68
C ILE A 429 -6.62 22.45 -4.84
N SER A 430 -5.45 21.84 -5.06
CA SER A 430 -5.09 20.61 -4.35
C SER A 430 -4.90 20.81 -2.85
N PRO A 431 -5.16 19.79 -2.00
CA PRO A 431 -4.94 19.89 -0.56
C PRO A 431 -3.52 20.36 -0.18
N ALA A 432 -2.52 19.99 -1.00
CA ALA A 432 -1.15 20.43 -0.85
C ALA A 432 -0.99 21.94 -1.10
N ALA A 433 -1.53 22.46 -2.22
CA ALA A 433 -1.51 23.88 -2.53
C ALA A 433 -2.28 24.73 -1.50
N GLN A 434 -3.45 24.25 -1.05
CA GLN A 434 -4.23 24.87 0.03
C GLN A 434 -3.39 25.03 1.31
N THR A 435 -2.69 23.96 1.71
CA THR A 435 -1.83 23.98 2.91
C THR A 435 -0.67 24.96 2.78
N VAL A 436 -0.04 24.99 1.60
CA VAL A 436 1.06 25.93 1.29
C VAL A 436 0.56 27.38 1.43
N MET A 437 -0.55 27.70 0.79
CA MET A 437 -1.13 29.05 0.84
C MET A 437 -1.54 29.45 2.26
N ALA A 438 -2.20 28.55 3.02
CA ALA A 438 -2.58 28.82 4.41
C ALA A 438 -1.37 29.17 5.29
N LEU A 439 -0.26 28.42 5.16
CA LEU A 439 0.95 28.69 5.95
C LEU A 439 1.52 30.09 5.67
N PHE A 440 1.58 30.50 4.39
CA PHE A 440 2.03 31.86 4.05
C PHE A 440 1.05 32.96 4.50
N ASN A 441 -0.23 32.63 4.68
CA ASN A 441 -1.25 33.56 5.15
C ASN A 441 -1.37 33.67 6.68
N THR A 442 -0.66 32.82 7.44
CA THR A 442 -0.89 32.67 8.89
C THR A 442 -0.09 33.64 9.76
N ALA A 443 1.02 34.17 9.29
CA ALA A 443 1.85 35.05 10.12
C ALA A 443 1.12 36.34 10.60
N PRO A 444 0.29 37.02 9.78
CA PRO A 444 -0.53 38.14 10.23
C PRO A 444 -1.52 37.80 11.36
N THR A 445 -2.24 36.68 11.28
CA THR A 445 -3.20 36.29 12.32
C THR A 445 -2.50 35.84 13.61
N VAL A 446 -1.34 35.16 13.51
CA VAL A 446 -0.45 34.89 14.65
C VAL A 446 -0.04 36.19 15.35
N TRP A 447 0.33 37.21 14.56
CA TRP A 447 0.70 38.53 15.06
C TRP A 447 -0.45 39.26 15.76
N TYR A 448 -1.67 39.21 15.22
CA TYR A 448 -2.85 39.82 15.86
C TYR A 448 -3.14 39.19 17.22
N GLY A 449 -3.12 37.86 17.31
CA GLY A 449 -3.30 37.15 18.56
C GLY A 449 -2.22 37.50 19.59
N GLU A 450 -0.96 37.60 19.17
CA GLU A 450 0.14 38.01 20.05
C GLU A 450 0.01 39.46 20.55
N LEU A 451 -0.51 40.39 19.74
CA LEU A 451 -0.71 41.79 20.13
C LEU A 451 -1.77 42.00 21.20
N THR A 452 -2.73 41.07 21.36
CA THR A 452 -3.77 41.16 22.41
C THR A 452 -3.17 41.27 23.82
N THR A 453 -2.01 40.64 24.04
CA THR A 453 -1.31 40.62 25.33
C THR A 453 -0.81 41.99 25.80
N LEU A 454 -0.60 42.97 24.92
CA LEU A 454 -0.10 44.28 25.33
C LEU A 454 -1.23 45.26 25.58
N ARG A 455 -2.30 45.15 24.80
CA ARG A 455 -3.47 46.03 24.90
C ARG A 455 -4.22 45.86 26.23
N SER A 456 -4.28 44.65 26.78
CA SER A 456 -4.89 44.39 28.09
C SER A 456 -4.12 45.03 29.27
N ARG A 457 -2.85 45.47 29.08
CA ARG A 457 -2.03 46.11 30.12
C ARG A 457 -2.49 47.53 30.48
N MET A 458 -3.29 48.19 29.63
CA MET A 458 -3.68 49.58 29.88
C MET A 458 -4.57 49.76 31.12
N GLY A 459 -5.35 48.75 31.51
CA GLY A 459 -6.09 48.77 32.79
C GLY A 459 -5.16 48.71 34.00
N GLU A 460 -4.08 47.94 33.91
CA GLU A 460 -3.10 47.69 34.97
C GLU A 460 -2.24 48.94 35.29
N LEU A 461 -1.73 49.59 34.25
CA LEU A 461 -0.85 50.76 34.39
C LEU A 461 -1.52 51.94 35.10
N ARG A 462 -2.85 52.04 34.99
CA ARG A 462 -3.65 53.13 35.57
C ARG A 462 -3.97 52.91 37.05
N MET A 463 -4.06 51.66 37.50
CA MET A 463 -4.31 51.33 38.91
C MET A 463 -3.08 51.56 39.82
N ASP A 464 -1.88 51.62 39.24
CA ASP A 464 -0.62 51.62 40.01
C ASP A 464 0.34 52.75 39.61
N GLN A 465 -0.20 53.87 39.12
CA GLN A 465 0.57 55.10 38.86
C GLN A 465 1.87 54.88 38.04
N ALA A 466 1.84 53.93 37.11
CA ALA A 466 3.00 53.57 36.28
C ALA A 466 4.27 53.17 37.07
N ARG A 467 4.15 52.37 38.15
CA ARG A 467 5.32 51.75 38.80
C ARG A 467 5.98 50.70 37.92
N SER A 468 7.27 50.52 38.13
CA SER A 468 8.07 49.45 37.53
C SER A 468 7.48 48.10 37.92
N GLY A 469 7.48 47.15 36.98
CA GLY A 469 6.80 45.89 37.20
C GLY A 469 7.14 44.83 36.16
N GLY A 470 6.84 43.59 36.53
CA GLY A 470 6.93 42.41 35.68
C GLY A 470 5.54 41.85 35.46
N TRP A 471 5.30 41.27 34.28
CA TRP A 471 4.02 40.66 33.94
C TRP A 471 4.21 39.36 33.18
N ILE A 472 3.25 38.46 33.36
CA ILE A 472 3.07 37.23 32.60
C ILE A 472 1.64 37.20 32.05
N ARG A 473 1.50 36.78 30.81
CA ARG A 473 0.21 36.62 30.14
C ARG A 473 0.15 35.31 29.38
N THR A 474 -0.99 34.66 29.48
CA THR A 474 -1.37 33.54 28.63
C THR A 474 -2.58 33.93 27.80
N TYR A 475 -2.67 33.43 26.57
CA TYR A 475 -3.79 33.70 25.70
C TYR A 475 -4.06 32.51 24.79
N GLY A 476 -5.30 32.42 24.33
CA GLY A 476 -5.73 31.51 23.29
C GLY A 476 -6.78 32.17 22.41
N ASN A 477 -6.80 31.85 21.14
CA ASN A 477 -7.82 32.35 20.21
C ASN A 477 -8.07 31.34 19.08
N LYS A 478 -9.22 31.47 18.45
CA LYS A 478 -9.54 30.80 17.20
C LYS A 478 -9.81 31.84 16.12
N PHE A 479 -9.20 31.68 14.94
CA PHE A 479 -9.55 32.41 13.74
C PHE A 479 -10.15 31.45 12.71
N ASN A 480 -11.27 31.85 12.10
CA ASN A 480 -11.76 31.28 10.86
C ASN A 480 -11.38 32.27 9.75
N VAL A 481 -10.53 31.85 8.82
CA VAL A 481 -10.14 32.66 7.67
C VAL A 481 -10.93 32.19 6.46
N ALA A 482 -11.64 33.14 5.86
CA ALA A 482 -12.62 32.86 4.83
C ALA A 482 -11.98 32.52 3.49
N ASP A 483 -12.82 31.92 2.66
CA ASP A 483 -12.49 31.47 1.33
C ASP A 483 -12.44 32.63 0.33
N ALA A 484 -11.28 33.29 0.21
CA ALA A 484 -11.05 34.34 -0.80
C ALA A 484 -10.52 33.79 -2.14
N SER A 485 -10.12 32.52 -2.23
CA SER A 485 -9.41 31.95 -3.39
C SER A 485 -9.80 30.51 -3.76
N GLY A 486 -10.87 29.98 -3.20
CA GLY A 486 -11.37 28.60 -3.36
C GLY A 486 -11.08 27.64 -2.18
N PHE A 487 -10.49 28.11 -1.07
CA PHE A 487 -10.34 27.35 0.18
C PHE A 487 -10.29 28.25 1.43
N GLY A 488 -10.77 27.77 2.57
CA GLY A 488 -10.67 28.42 3.88
C GLY A 488 -9.86 27.60 4.89
N TYR A 489 -9.53 28.18 6.06
CA TYR A 489 -8.87 27.43 7.13
C TYR A 489 -9.27 27.91 8.53
N GLN A 490 -9.15 26.98 9.49
CA GLN A 490 -9.31 27.29 10.91
C GLN A 490 -7.95 27.28 11.59
N GLN A 491 -7.66 28.31 12.36
CA GLN A 491 -6.44 28.43 13.15
C GLN A 491 -6.80 28.48 14.63
N VAL A 492 -6.21 27.61 15.43
CA VAL A 492 -6.26 27.69 16.90
C VAL A 492 -4.87 28.05 17.39
N GLN A 493 -4.76 29.23 18.01
CA GLN A 493 -3.52 29.72 18.58
C GLN A 493 -3.57 29.68 20.10
N SER A 494 -2.44 29.35 20.72
CA SER A 494 -2.20 29.58 22.14
C SER A 494 -0.76 30.05 22.37
N GLY A 495 -0.56 30.85 23.41
CA GLY A 495 0.77 31.38 23.70
C GLY A 495 0.91 31.95 25.09
N VAL A 496 2.17 32.20 25.44
CA VAL A 496 2.59 32.86 26.68
C VAL A 496 3.55 33.98 26.36
N ALA A 497 3.38 35.10 27.05
CA ALA A 497 4.27 36.26 26.96
C ALA A 497 4.67 36.71 28.36
N LEU A 498 5.91 37.17 28.47
CA LEU A 498 6.53 37.65 29.70
C LEU A 498 7.15 39.00 29.39
N GLY A 499 7.02 39.97 30.29
CA GLY A 499 7.66 41.26 30.11
C GLY A 499 8.00 41.94 31.42
N ALA A 500 8.87 42.95 31.31
CA ALA A 500 9.27 43.80 32.42
C ALA A 500 9.46 45.22 31.93
N ASP A 501 8.96 46.18 32.71
CA ASP A 501 9.03 47.60 32.41
C ASP A 501 9.41 48.44 33.64
N GLY A 502 9.97 49.62 33.35
CA GLY A 502 10.38 50.58 34.35
C GLY A 502 9.99 52.00 33.98
N LYS A 503 9.76 52.83 35.00
CA LYS A 503 9.45 54.24 34.82
C LYS A 503 10.67 54.98 34.29
N MET A 504 10.48 55.77 33.24
CA MET A 504 11.52 56.60 32.65
C MET A 504 11.47 58.02 33.23
N PRO A 505 12.60 58.58 33.71
CA PRO A 505 12.65 59.92 34.30
C PRO A 505 12.72 61.01 33.20
N VAL A 506 11.70 61.08 32.34
CA VAL A 506 11.69 61.99 31.18
C VAL A 506 10.33 62.70 31.05
N GLY A 507 10.34 64.04 31.05
CA GLY A 507 9.15 64.87 30.81
C GLY A 507 8.17 65.01 31.98
N SER A 508 7.08 65.75 31.78
CA SER A 508 6.02 66.02 32.77
C SER A 508 4.90 64.95 32.84
N GLY A 509 5.11 63.77 32.24
CA GLY A 509 4.13 62.67 32.20
C GLY A 509 4.69 61.34 32.68
N GLN A 510 3.83 60.33 32.86
CA GLN A 510 4.24 58.99 33.29
C GLN A 510 4.69 58.16 32.08
N TRP A 511 6.00 58.11 31.84
CA TRP A 511 6.61 57.25 30.82
C TRP A 511 7.04 55.90 31.40
N LEU A 512 6.67 54.83 30.74
CA LEU A 512 7.12 53.45 30.99
C LEU A 512 7.75 52.89 29.73
N ALA A 513 8.86 52.18 29.87
CA ALA A 513 9.42 51.40 28.78
C ALA A 513 9.86 50.03 29.29
N GLY A 514 9.74 49.03 28.43
CA GLY A 514 10.03 47.66 28.78
C GLY A 514 10.37 46.76 27.61
N VAL A 515 10.71 45.53 27.95
CA VAL A 515 11.02 44.45 27.01
C VAL A 515 10.10 43.27 27.28
N MET A 516 9.86 42.48 26.24
CA MET A 516 9.06 41.27 26.33
C MET A 516 9.63 40.14 25.49
N ILE A 517 9.36 38.93 25.93
CA ILE A 517 9.57 37.70 25.18
C ILE A 517 8.26 36.93 25.14
N GLY A 518 8.01 36.19 24.06
CA GLY A 518 6.81 35.38 23.94
C GLY A 518 7.00 34.16 23.06
N GLN A 519 6.22 33.13 23.33
CA GLN A 519 6.14 31.93 22.51
C GLN A 519 4.67 31.62 22.23
N SER A 520 4.35 31.27 20.99
CA SER A 520 3.02 30.82 20.61
C SER A 520 3.07 29.63 19.64
N THR A 521 2.04 28.79 19.68
CA THR A 521 1.78 27.71 18.73
C THR A 521 0.45 27.97 18.05
N SER A 522 0.39 27.79 16.74
CA SER A 522 -0.84 27.82 15.95
C SER A 522 -0.98 26.53 15.17
N ASP A 523 -2.06 25.81 15.42
CA ASP A 523 -2.44 24.63 14.66
C ASP A 523 -3.52 25.03 13.65
N LEU A 524 -3.30 24.66 12.38
CA LEU A 524 -4.18 24.97 11.26
C LEU A 524 -4.89 23.69 10.82
N SER A 525 -6.20 23.75 10.71
CA SER A 525 -7.04 22.72 10.11
C SER A 525 -7.56 23.23 8.77
N LEU A 526 -7.32 22.44 7.72
CA LEU A 526 -7.83 22.66 6.38
C LEU A 526 -8.79 21.54 6.00
N ASP A 527 -9.46 21.68 4.86
CA ASP A 527 -10.29 20.64 4.28
C ASP A 527 -9.44 19.41 3.88
N HIS A 528 -10.10 18.29 3.58
CA HIS A 528 -9.46 17.02 3.19
C HIS A 528 -8.47 16.46 4.24
N GLY A 529 -8.60 16.89 5.50
CA GLY A 529 -7.76 16.44 6.60
C GLY A 529 -6.30 16.93 6.54
N ALA A 530 -6.01 17.94 5.72
CA ALA A 530 -4.70 18.58 5.67
C ALA A 530 -4.49 19.50 6.88
N SER A 531 -3.24 19.64 7.32
CA SER A 531 -2.92 20.41 8.53
C SER A 531 -1.61 21.19 8.39
N GLY A 532 -1.60 22.36 9.01
CA GLY A 532 -0.41 23.20 9.16
C GLY A 532 -0.09 23.42 10.64
N LYS A 533 1.18 23.73 10.94
CA LYS A 533 1.58 24.19 12.26
C LYS A 533 2.59 25.32 12.15
N VAL A 534 2.38 26.37 12.94
CA VAL A 534 3.28 27.52 13.06
C VAL A 534 3.68 27.72 14.52
N ASP A 535 4.97 27.54 14.82
CA ASP A 535 5.56 27.90 16.11
C ASP A 535 6.20 29.29 16.00
N SER A 536 5.82 30.24 16.86
CA SER A 536 6.34 31.61 16.87
C SER A 536 7.14 31.87 18.14
N TYR A 537 8.34 32.42 17.99
CA TYR A 537 9.18 32.91 19.08
C TYR A 537 9.42 34.40 18.86
N SER A 538 9.11 35.21 19.87
CA SER A 538 9.12 36.66 19.75
C SER A 538 9.96 37.36 20.80
N LEU A 539 10.58 38.46 20.39
CA LEU A 539 11.29 39.41 21.23
C LEU A 539 10.77 40.81 20.88
N GLY A 540 10.36 41.58 21.86
CA GLY A 540 9.84 42.93 21.62
C GLY A 540 10.24 43.95 22.67
N ALA A 541 10.07 45.20 22.31
CA ALA A 541 10.18 46.34 23.18
C ALA A 541 8.90 47.17 23.08
N TYR A 542 8.51 47.81 24.18
CA TYR A 542 7.32 48.64 24.24
C TYR A 542 7.54 49.87 25.09
N SER A 543 6.76 50.91 24.82
CA SER A 543 6.76 52.14 25.60
C SER A 543 5.35 52.68 25.71
N THR A 544 4.95 53.07 26.92
CA THR A 544 3.66 53.70 27.19
C THR A 544 3.88 55.06 27.82
N TRP A 545 3.22 56.09 27.30
CA TRP A 545 3.10 57.40 27.92
C TRP A 545 1.68 57.61 28.40
N LEU A 546 1.53 58.08 29.64
CA LEU A 546 0.24 58.44 30.22
C LEU A 546 0.30 59.85 30.82
N ASP A 547 -0.67 60.68 30.46
CA ASP A 547 -0.96 61.93 31.15
C ASP A 547 -2.21 61.78 32.01
N THR A 548 -2.01 61.79 33.33
CA THR A 548 -3.09 61.60 34.31
C THR A 548 -4.04 62.78 34.42
N GLU A 549 -3.62 63.99 34.00
CA GLU A 549 -4.47 65.20 34.06
C GLU A 549 -5.44 65.26 32.87
N SER A 550 -4.92 65.14 31.65
CA SER A 550 -5.76 65.18 30.43
C SER A 550 -6.45 63.85 30.10
N GLY A 551 -5.91 62.75 30.63
CA GLY A 551 -6.32 61.37 30.34
C GLY A 551 -5.74 60.78 29.07
N TYR A 552 -4.94 61.53 28.29
CA TYR A 552 -4.35 61.00 27.06
C TYR A 552 -3.28 59.95 27.34
N TYR A 553 -3.20 58.95 26.45
CA TYR A 553 -2.12 57.97 26.46
C TYR A 553 -1.67 57.62 25.04
N ILE A 554 -0.42 57.16 24.96
CA ILE A 554 0.21 56.62 23.77
C ILE A 554 0.89 55.31 24.15
N ASP A 555 0.65 54.24 23.41
CA ASP A 555 1.32 52.95 23.57
C ASP A 555 1.98 52.53 22.25
N GLY A 556 3.27 52.24 22.29
CA GLY A 556 4.06 51.83 21.14
C GLY A 556 4.75 50.50 21.38
N VAL A 557 4.72 49.63 20.38
CA VAL A 557 5.34 48.29 20.42
C VAL A 557 6.14 48.06 19.16
N ILE A 558 7.33 47.47 19.29
CA ILE A 558 8.07 46.86 18.20
C ILE A 558 8.41 45.43 18.57
N LYS A 559 8.30 44.48 17.64
CA LYS A 559 8.53 43.07 17.92
C LYS A 559 9.09 42.35 16.70
N LEU A 560 10.03 41.45 16.99
CA LEU A 560 10.67 40.54 16.04
C LEU A 560 10.15 39.14 16.33
N ASN A 561 9.81 38.40 15.27
CA ASN A 561 9.31 37.03 15.35
C ASN A 561 10.21 36.11 14.51
N GLN A 562 10.51 34.93 15.04
CA GLN A 562 10.92 33.78 14.26
C GLN A 562 9.75 32.80 14.18
N PHE A 563 9.27 32.54 12.97
CA PHE A 563 8.23 31.57 12.71
C PHE A 563 8.84 30.29 12.16
N LYS A 564 8.43 29.15 12.72
CA LYS A 564 8.75 27.82 12.22
C LYS A 564 7.48 27.18 11.69
N ASN A 565 7.45 26.92 10.39
CA ASN A 565 6.26 26.50 9.67
C ASN A 565 6.42 25.04 9.24
N LYS A 566 5.36 24.25 9.42
CA LYS A 566 5.33 22.82 9.09
C LYS A 566 4.03 22.48 8.38
N ALA A 567 4.13 21.86 7.21
CA ALA A 567 3.02 21.31 6.45
C ALA A 567 2.93 19.79 6.66
N ARG A 568 1.71 19.27 6.85
CA ARG A 568 1.40 17.85 6.76
C ARG A 568 0.10 17.67 6.00
N VAL A 569 0.19 17.04 4.84
CA VAL A 569 -0.92 16.92 3.89
C VAL A 569 -1.21 15.44 3.70
N ASN A 570 -2.49 15.08 3.79
CA ASN A 570 -2.98 13.80 3.29
C ASN A 570 -3.39 14.03 1.83
N LEU A 571 -2.85 13.24 0.92
CA LEU A 571 -3.15 13.31 -0.50
C LEU A 571 -4.34 12.40 -0.83
N SER A 572 -4.98 12.66 -1.97
CA SER A 572 -6.19 11.97 -2.39
C SER A 572 -5.97 10.48 -2.71
N ASP A 573 -4.74 10.05 -2.99
CA ASP A 573 -4.37 8.63 -3.13
C ASP A 573 -4.15 7.90 -1.79
N GLY A 574 -4.37 8.59 -0.65
CA GLY A 574 -4.16 8.07 0.70
C GLY A 574 -2.71 8.19 1.22
N SER A 575 -1.79 8.66 0.38
CA SER A 575 -0.40 8.93 0.78
C SER A 575 -0.28 10.25 1.56
N ARG A 576 0.93 10.55 2.03
CA ARG A 576 1.21 11.75 2.84
C ARG A 576 2.44 12.47 2.34
N THR A 577 2.36 13.79 2.30
CA THR A 577 3.50 14.67 2.01
C THR A 577 3.72 15.69 3.14
N ARG A 578 4.97 16.12 3.31
CA ARG A 578 5.38 17.06 4.36
C ARG A 578 6.33 18.10 3.80
N GLY A 579 6.42 19.22 4.50
CA GLY A 579 7.39 20.29 4.24
C GLY A 579 7.59 21.17 5.46
N ASN A 580 8.71 21.87 5.52
CA ASN A 580 8.97 22.84 6.57
C ASN A 580 9.81 24.02 6.06
N TYR A 581 9.64 25.17 6.70
CA TYR A 581 10.47 26.35 6.46
C TYR A 581 10.42 27.30 7.66
N ASP A 582 11.50 28.07 7.83
CA ASP A 582 11.61 29.09 8.86
C ASP A 582 11.72 30.48 8.21
N ASN A 583 11.00 31.47 8.75
CA ASN A 583 11.10 32.86 8.32
C ASN A 583 11.04 33.85 9.49
N LEU A 584 11.52 35.07 9.24
CA LEU A 584 11.55 36.15 10.22
C LEU A 584 10.47 37.18 9.92
N GLY A 585 9.83 37.70 10.96
CA GLY A 585 8.88 38.81 10.89
C GLY A 585 9.33 39.99 11.75
N VAL A 586 8.98 41.19 11.30
CA VAL A 586 9.09 42.42 12.09
C VAL A 586 7.77 43.17 12.04
N GLY A 587 7.27 43.56 13.20
CA GLY A 587 6.04 44.32 13.31
C GLY A 587 6.14 45.46 14.31
N ALA A 588 5.28 46.46 14.11
CA ALA A 588 5.15 47.61 14.98
C ALA A 588 3.67 47.94 15.20
N SER A 589 3.32 48.45 16.37
CA SER A 589 1.97 48.94 16.69
C SER A 589 2.06 50.27 17.43
N LEU A 590 1.13 51.16 17.16
CA LEU A 590 0.92 52.42 17.86
C LEU A 590 -0.57 52.56 18.21
N GLU A 591 -0.87 52.75 19.49
CA GLU A 591 -2.21 53.04 19.99
C GLU A 591 -2.23 54.43 20.64
N LEU A 592 -3.26 55.21 20.33
CA LEU A 592 -3.52 56.53 20.88
C LEU A 592 -4.93 56.52 21.46
N GLY A 593 -5.10 57.00 22.69
CA GLY A 593 -6.42 57.04 23.30
C GLY A 593 -6.53 58.06 24.42
N ARG A 594 -7.73 58.19 24.98
CA ARG A 594 -8.01 59.10 26.08
C ARG A 594 -8.92 58.46 27.11
N HIS A 595 -8.47 58.37 28.35
CA HIS A 595 -9.27 57.95 29.49
C HIS A 595 -10.15 59.09 30.00
N ILE A 596 -11.46 58.97 29.85
CA ILE A 596 -12.44 59.97 30.29
C ILE A 596 -13.15 59.43 31.53
N LYS A 597 -12.90 60.06 32.68
CA LYS A 597 -13.60 59.74 33.94
C LYS A 597 -14.98 60.36 33.95
N LEU A 598 -15.99 59.59 34.34
CA LEU A 598 -17.38 59.99 34.50
C LEU A 598 -17.80 59.83 35.97
N ASP A 599 -18.97 60.36 36.33
CA ASP A 599 -19.50 60.25 37.70
C ASP A 599 -19.71 58.79 38.12
N ASN A 600 -19.77 58.54 39.43
CA ASN A 600 -20.05 57.22 40.02
C ASN A 600 -19.07 56.10 39.61
N GLY A 601 -17.84 56.46 39.24
CA GLY A 601 -16.76 55.55 38.89
C GLY A 601 -16.84 55.00 37.47
N TYR A 602 -17.76 55.48 36.63
CA TYR A 602 -17.81 55.11 35.22
C TYR A 602 -16.67 55.74 34.44
N PHE A 603 -16.26 55.11 33.35
CA PHE A 603 -15.26 55.68 32.44
C PHE A 603 -15.54 55.29 30.99
N LEU A 604 -15.03 56.11 30.08
CA LEU A 604 -15.04 55.87 28.64
C LEU A 604 -13.63 56.09 28.07
N GLU A 605 -13.19 55.22 27.17
CA GLU A 605 -11.86 55.30 26.55
C GLU A 605 -11.93 55.10 25.04
N PRO A 606 -12.19 56.17 24.27
CA PRO A 606 -11.96 56.13 22.83
C PRO A 606 -10.47 55.94 22.53
N TYR A 607 -10.18 55.11 21.53
CA TYR A 607 -8.83 54.84 21.06
C TYR A 607 -8.78 54.58 19.55
N THR A 608 -7.60 54.78 18.98
CA THR A 608 -7.24 54.42 17.62
C THR A 608 -5.91 53.69 17.63
N GLN A 609 -5.78 52.65 16.82
CA GLN A 609 -4.57 51.84 16.71
C GLN A 609 -4.18 51.66 15.24
N LEU A 610 -2.88 51.71 14.99
CA LEU A 610 -2.26 51.33 13.73
C LEU A 610 -1.20 50.26 13.99
N ALA A 611 -1.28 49.12 13.31
CA ALA A 611 -0.30 48.06 13.41
C ALA A 611 0.16 47.61 12.02
N GLY A 612 1.47 47.44 11.84
CA GLY A 612 2.06 46.94 10.61
C GLY A 612 2.94 45.72 10.86
N LEU A 613 2.95 44.79 9.92
CA LEU A 613 3.77 43.58 9.94
C LEU A 613 4.40 43.35 8.56
N ILE A 614 5.66 42.97 8.55
CA ILE A 614 6.37 42.49 7.37
C ILE A 614 7.07 41.18 7.71
N VAL A 615 6.85 40.14 6.91
CA VAL A 615 7.41 38.79 7.09
C VAL A 615 8.23 38.41 5.88
N GLN A 616 9.44 37.91 6.11
CA GLN A 616 10.37 37.48 5.07
C GLN A 616 9.75 36.38 4.18
N GLY A 617 9.85 36.56 2.87
CA GLY A 617 9.51 35.55 1.86
C GLY A 617 10.50 34.39 1.85
N LYS A 618 10.04 33.21 1.44
CA LYS A 618 10.81 31.97 1.46
C LYS A 618 10.35 31.00 0.38
N ASP A 619 11.31 30.21 -0.09
CA ASP A 619 11.07 29.10 -1.01
C ASP A 619 11.27 27.78 -0.25
N TYR A 620 10.38 26.82 -0.44
CA TYR A 620 10.49 25.48 0.13
C TYR A 620 9.81 24.42 -0.76
N GLY A 621 10.12 23.16 -0.50
CA GLY A 621 9.52 22.02 -1.20
C GLY A 621 8.75 21.10 -0.26
N LEU A 622 7.83 20.33 -0.83
CA LEU A 622 7.18 19.19 -0.20
C LEU A 622 7.80 17.87 -0.68
N ASP A 623 7.69 16.80 0.11
CA ASP A 623 8.24 15.47 -0.18
C ASP A 623 7.72 14.86 -1.51
N ASN A 624 6.53 15.25 -1.96
CA ASN A 624 5.92 14.82 -3.23
C ASN A 624 6.39 15.62 -4.45
N GLY A 625 7.39 16.50 -4.31
CA GLY A 625 7.99 17.27 -5.40
C GLY A 625 7.38 18.65 -5.66
N MET A 626 6.32 19.04 -4.95
CA MET A 626 5.72 20.37 -5.05
C MET A 626 6.69 21.44 -4.55
N ARG A 627 6.80 22.55 -5.29
CA ARG A 627 7.62 23.71 -4.94
C ARG A 627 6.74 24.89 -4.59
N ALA A 628 7.10 25.61 -3.54
CA ALA A 628 6.38 26.77 -3.06
C ALA A 628 7.35 27.94 -2.91
N GLU A 629 7.04 29.07 -3.55
CA GLU A 629 7.80 30.32 -3.48
C GLU A 629 6.85 31.38 -2.91
N GLY A 630 7.09 31.81 -1.68
CA GLY A 630 6.30 32.84 -1.03
C GLY A 630 7.01 34.16 -1.05
N ASP A 631 6.35 35.18 -1.59
CA ASP A 631 6.82 36.55 -1.48
C ASP A 631 6.73 37.06 -0.04
N ARG A 632 7.25 38.27 0.17
CA ARG A 632 7.22 38.93 1.48
C ARG A 632 5.78 39.26 1.88
N SER A 633 5.25 38.55 2.87
CA SER A 633 3.91 38.78 3.44
C SER A 633 3.87 40.08 4.25
N ARG A 634 2.78 40.84 4.12
CA ARG A 634 2.57 42.17 4.72
C ARG A 634 1.17 42.27 5.31
N SER A 635 1.06 43.07 6.37
CA SER A 635 -0.23 43.49 6.94
C SER A 635 -0.13 44.93 7.41
N LEU A 636 -1.24 45.66 7.29
CA LEU A 636 -1.45 46.98 7.83
C LEU A 636 -2.88 47.05 8.37
N LEU A 637 -2.99 46.99 9.70
CA LEU A 637 -4.26 47.01 10.43
C LEU A 637 -4.52 48.40 11.02
N GLY A 638 -5.64 49.01 10.66
CA GLY A 638 -6.19 50.17 11.35
C GLY A 638 -7.35 49.78 12.25
N LYS A 639 -7.46 50.36 13.44
CA LYS A 639 -8.56 50.10 14.38
C LYS A 639 -9.01 51.38 15.05
N VAL A 640 -10.33 51.52 15.21
CA VAL A 640 -10.97 52.60 15.97
C VAL A 640 -11.98 51.95 16.90
N GLY A 641 -11.98 52.32 18.17
CA GLY A 641 -12.94 51.77 19.11
C GLY A 641 -13.06 52.55 20.40
N THR A 642 -13.83 52.00 21.32
CA THR A 642 -13.99 52.55 22.66
C THR A 642 -14.08 51.44 23.71
N THR A 643 -13.56 51.71 24.90
CA THR A 643 -13.73 50.88 26.10
C THR A 643 -14.65 51.61 27.07
N ALA A 644 -15.68 50.96 27.59
CA ALA A 644 -16.55 51.50 28.63
C ALA A 644 -16.53 50.57 29.84
N GLY A 645 -16.40 51.12 31.04
CA GLY A 645 -16.34 50.31 32.25
C GLY A 645 -16.67 51.09 33.50
N ARG A 646 -16.54 50.41 34.65
CA ARG A 646 -16.77 51.02 35.96
C ARG A 646 -15.73 50.57 36.97
N SER A 647 -15.23 51.52 37.75
CA SER A 647 -14.28 51.26 38.84
C SER A 647 -15.01 51.14 40.16
N PHE A 648 -14.79 50.03 40.86
CA PHE A 648 -15.26 49.79 42.22
C PHE A 648 -14.06 49.81 43.18
N ASP A 649 -14.09 50.70 44.16
CA ASP A 649 -13.15 50.68 45.29
C ASP A 649 -13.62 49.64 46.31
N LEU A 650 -12.80 48.62 46.55
CA LEU A 650 -13.07 47.52 47.49
C LEU A 650 -12.33 47.73 48.84
N GLY A 651 -11.71 48.89 49.03
CA GLY A 651 -10.94 49.27 50.20
C GLY A 651 -9.60 48.52 50.34
N LYS A 652 -8.69 49.11 51.13
CA LYS A 652 -7.33 48.57 51.38
C LYS A 652 -6.49 48.41 50.10
N GLY A 653 -6.61 49.36 49.17
CA GLY A 653 -5.85 49.35 47.90
C GLY A 653 -6.34 48.35 46.86
N ARG A 654 -7.53 47.78 47.04
CA ARG A 654 -8.15 46.83 46.12
C ARG A 654 -9.19 47.52 45.25
N THR A 655 -9.13 47.29 43.96
CA THR A 655 -10.03 47.87 42.96
C THR A 655 -10.48 46.82 41.98
N LEU A 656 -11.74 46.87 41.57
CA LEU A 656 -12.35 45.98 40.57
C LEU A 656 -12.86 46.83 39.41
N GLN A 657 -12.48 46.49 38.19
CA GLN A 657 -12.86 47.19 36.96
C GLN A 657 -13.38 46.20 35.90
N PRO A 658 -14.69 45.91 35.86
CA PRO A 658 -15.30 45.33 34.68
C PRO A 658 -15.42 46.36 33.56
N TYR A 659 -15.21 45.92 32.33
CA TYR A 659 -15.35 46.74 31.13
C TYR A 659 -15.82 45.93 29.92
N VAL A 660 -16.34 46.66 28.94
CA VAL A 660 -16.67 46.18 27.59
C VAL A 660 -15.96 47.03 26.56
N ARG A 661 -15.64 46.43 25.41
CA ARG A 661 -14.95 47.07 24.30
C ARG A 661 -15.73 46.85 23.02
N VAL A 662 -15.80 47.89 22.20
CA VAL A 662 -16.32 47.81 20.84
C VAL A 662 -15.31 48.46 19.91
N ALA A 663 -15.01 47.83 18.79
CA ALA A 663 -14.10 48.36 17.79
C ALA A 663 -14.55 48.03 16.36
N LEU A 664 -14.11 48.85 15.43
CA LEU A 664 -14.04 48.53 14.01
C LEU A 664 -12.57 48.44 13.63
N ALA A 665 -12.19 47.35 12.99
CA ALA A 665 -10.84 47.13 12.49
C ALA A 665 -10.88 46.89 10.97
N HIS A 666 -9.86 47.35 10.26
CA HIS A 666 -9.72 47.19 8.82
C HIS A 666 -8.28 46.80 8.46
N GLU A 667 -8.13 45.70 7.72
CA GLU A 667 -6.85 45.30 7.12
C GLU A 667 -6.74 45.89 5.71
N PHE A 668 -5.70 46.68 5.46
CA PHE A 668 -5.51 47.45 4.23
C PHE A 668 -4.68 46.70 3.17
N VAL A 669 -3.86 45.72 3.55
CA VAL A 669 -3.06 44.95 2.60
C VAL A 669 -3.92 43.90 1.94
N ASN A 670 -4.06 44.00 0.62
CA ASN A 670 -4.88 43.11 -0.21
C ASN A 670 -4.07 42.23 -1.16
N ARG A 671 -2.73 42.22 -1.01
CA ARG A 671 -1.83 41.48 -1.89
C ARG A 671 -0.69 40.83 -1.14
N ASN A 672 -0.73 39.51 -1.04
CA ASN A 672 0.37 38.64 -0.60
C ASN A 672 0.45 37.45 -1.54
N GLU A 673 1.32 37.54 -2.55
CA GLU A 673 1.44 36.52 -3.59
C GLU A 673 2.21 35.28 -3.10
N VAL A 674 1.72 34.11 -3.48
CA VAL A 674 2.37 32.81 -3.27
C VAL A 674 2.35 32.09 -4.60
N LYS A 675 3.51 31.60 -5.02
CA LYS A 675 3.63 30.77 -6.20
C LYS A 675 3.74 29.31 -5.77
N VAL A 676 2.81 28.47 -6.23
CA VAL A 676 2.87 27.01 -6.07
C VAL A 676 3.18 26.43 -7.44
N ASN A 677 4.36 25.84 -7.58
CA ASN A 677 4.96 25.46 -8.85
C ASN A 677 5.01 26.68 -9.80
N ASP A 678 4.23 26.66 -10.90
CA ASP A 678 4.13 27.78 -11.83
C ASP A 678 2.83 28.61 -11.69
N ASN A 679 2.00 28.29 -10.70
CA ASN A 679 0.71 28.95 -10.46
C ASN A 679 0.85 30.04 -9.38
N VAL A 680 0.40 31.25 -9.69
CA VAL A 680 0.40 32.38 -8.75
C VAL A 680 -0.96 32.51 -8.08
N PHE A 681 -0.97 32.51 -6.75
CA PHE A 681 -2.13 32.70 -5.90
C PHE A 681 -1.97 33.97 -5.06
N ASN A 682 -3.07 34.66 -4.77
CA ASN A 682 -3.06 35.85 -3.91
C ASN A 682 -3.76 35.56 -2.57
N ASN A 683 -3.02 35.61 -1.49
CA ASN A 683 -3.55 35.53 -0.13
C ASN A 683 -4.05 36.91 0.33
N ASP A 684 -5.35 37.15 0.15
CA ASP A 684 -6.01 38.39 0.56
C ASP A 684 -6.68 38.24 1.94
N LEU A 685 -6.22 39.02 2.92
CA LEU A 685 -6.82 39.14 4.25
C LEU A 685 -7.52 40.50 4.45
N SER A 686 -7.57 41.34 3.42
CA SER A 686 -8.14 42.68 3.52
C SER A 686 -9.63 42.62 3.81
N GLY A 687 -10.10 43.58 4.59
CA GLY A 687 -11.50 43.60 5.01
C GLY A 687 -11.72 44.27 6.34
N SER A 688 -12.98 44.66 6.56
CA SER A 688 -13.45 45.23 7.81
C SER A 688 -14.01 44.15 8.72
N ARG A 689 -13.80 44.28 10.03
CA ARG A 689 -14.44 43.44 11.05
C ARG A 689 -14.89 44.27 12.24
N GLY A 690 -16.02 43.88 12.82
CA GLY A 690 -16.47 44.37 14.11
C GLY A 690 -15.86 43.54 15.23
N GLU A 691 -15.32 44.19 16.26
CA GLU A 691 -14.76 43.53 17.44
C GLU A 691 -15.58 43.89 18.68
N LEU A 692 -15.90 42.87 19.49
CA LEU A 692 -16.55 42.97 20.79
C LEU A 692 -15.67 42.29 21.83
N GLY A 693 -15.38 42.99 22.92
CA GLY A 693 -14.60 42.44 24.02
C GLY A 693 -15.28 42.71 25.36
N ALA A 694 -15.03 41.84 26.33
CA ALA A 694 -15.41 42.04 27.72
C ALA A 694 -14.26 41.57 28.60
N GLY A 695 -14.03 42.26 29.71
CA GLY A 695 -12.96 41.88 30.60
C GLY A 695 -13.12 42.45 32.00
N VAL A 696 -12.23 41.99 32.87
CA VAL A 696 -12.16 42.41 34.26
C VAL A 696 -10.70 42.61 34.65
N SER A 697 -10.41 43.73 35.30
CA SER A 697 -9.12 43.99 35.95
C SER A 697 -9.32 44.12 37.46
N VAL A 698 -8.45 43.49 38.25
CA VAL A 698 -8.51 43.45 39.71
C VAL A 698 -7.16 43.76 40.31
N SER A 699 -7.10 44.76 41.19
CA SER A 699 -5.99 44.95 42.12
C SER A 699 -6.24 44.15 43.39
N LEU A 700 -5.43 43.12 43.64
CA LEU A 700 -5.54 42.25 44.83
C LEU A 700 -4.81 42.85 46.04
N SER A 701 -3.75 43.61 45.78
CA SER A 701 -2.94 44.33 46.77
C SER A 701 -2.26 45.51 46.09
N GLY A 702 -1.54 46.37 46.83
CA GLY A 702 -0.81 47.50 46.25
C GLY A 702 0.29 47.14 45.24
N ASN A 703 0.59 45.85 45.05
CA ASN A 703 1.67 45.37 44.20
C ASN A 703 1.24 44.25 43.24
N LEU A 704 0.00 43.74 43.33
CA LEU A 704 -0.43 42.56 42.57
C LEU A 704 -1.75 42.82 41.86
N GLN A 705 -1.75 42.61 40.55
CA GLN A 705 -2.91 42.80 39.69
C GLN A 705 -3.16 41.57 38.81
N LEU A 706 -4.44 41.35 38.52
CA LEU A 706 -4.93 40.30 37.64
C LEU A 706 -5.86 40.89 36.59
N HIS A 707 -5.83 40.34 35.38
CA HIS A 707 -6.85 40.60 34.37
C HIS A 707 -7.30 39.31 33.67
N ALA A 708 -8.51 39.35 33.16
CA ALA A 708 -9.04 38.38 32.21
C ALA A 708 -9.86 39.11 31.15
N ASP A 709 -9.66 38.74 29.89
CA ASP A 709 -10.37 39.28 28.73
C ASP A 709 -10.98 38.14 27.91
N PHE A 710 -12.13 38.41 27.31
CA PHE A 710 -12.76 37.61 26.28
C PHE A 710 -13.08 38.50 25.08
N ASP A 711 -12.73 38.05 23.87
CA ASP A 711 -12.89 38.79 22.63
C ASP A 711 -13.63 37.95 21.58
N TYR A 712 -14.49 38.61 20.81
CA TYR A 712 -15.17 38.09 19.64
C TYR A 712 -15.00 39.09 18.49
N SER A 713 -14.81 38.61 17.26
CA SER A 713 -14.87 39.49 16.09
C SER A 713 -15.48 38.80 14.89
N ASN A 714 -16.15 39.57 14.04
CA ASN A 714 -16.78 39.07 12.83
C ASN A 714 -16.53 40.01 11.65
N GLY A 715 -16.09 39.43 10.53
CA GLY A 715 -15.87 40.11 9.27
C GLY A 715 -15.78 39.09 8.14
N ASP A 716 -15.85 39.56 6.90
CA ASP A 716 -15.96 38.69 5.72
C ASP A 716 -14.70 37.85 5.47
N ALA A 717 -13.51 38.41 5.72
CA ALA A 717 -12.22 37.73 5.51
C ALA A 717 -11.74 36.94 6.75
N ILE A 718 -12.01 37.47 7.95
CA ILE A 718 -11.54 36.91 9.22
C ILE A 718 -12.65 37.03 10.26
N GLU A 719 -13.02 35.88 10.84
CA GLU A 719 -13.83 35.78 12.05
C GLU A 719 -12.94 35.29 13.21
N GLN A 720 -13.13 35.85 14.40
CA GLN A 720 -12.58 35.33 15.65
C GLN A 720 -13.74 34.91 16.56
N PRO A 721 -14.18 33.63 16.52
CA PRO A 721 -15.33 33.17 17.30
C PRO A 721 -15.09 33.27 18.80
N TRP A 722 -13.84 33.15 19.23
CA TRP A 722 -13.43 33.37 20.60
C TRP A 722 -11.94 33.74 20.67
N GLY A 723 -11.62 34.62 21.61
CA GLY A 723 -10.29 34.82 22.15
C GLY A 723 -10.41 34.98 23.65
N ALA A 724 -9.45 34.44 24.39
CA ALA A 724 -9.39 34.60 25.83
C ALA A 724 -7.94 34.88 26.22
N SER A 725 -7.75 35.81 27.16
CA SER A 725 -6.45 36.04 27.76
C SER A 725 -6.57 36.24 29.26
N ALA A 726 -5.52 35.87 29.97
CA ALA A 726 -5.40 36.09 31.40
C ALA A 726 -3.96 36.47 31.71
N GLY A 727 -3.78 37.37 32.68
CA GLY A 727 -2.45 37.73 33.10
C GLY A 727 -2.37 38.29 34.49
N LEU A 728 -1.11 38.37 34.93
CA LEU A 728 -0.72 38.76 36.26
C LEU A 728 0.42 39.76 36.13
N ARG A 729 0.30 40.87 36.86
CA ARG A 729 1.34 41.89 36.98
C ARG A 729 1.74 42.05 38.44
N TYR A 730 3.05 42.07 38.67
CA TYR A 730 3.64 42.40 39.96
C TYR A 730 4.47 43.67 39.85
N SER A 731 4.17 44.65 40.68
CA SER A 731 4.84 45.95 40.71
C SER A 731 5.69 46.13 41.98
N TRP A 732 6.79 46.87 41.87
CA TRP A 732 7.72 47.13 42.98
C TRP A 732 8.13 48.59 43.12
#